data_AF-A0A3N4JYD4-F1
#
_entry.id   AF-A0A3N4JYD4-F1
#
_cell.length_a   1.000
_cell.length_b   1.000
_cell.length_c   1.000
_cell.angle_alpha   90.00
_cell.angle_beta   90.00
_cell.angle_gamma   90.00
#
_symmetry.space_group_name_H-M   'P 1'
#
loop_
_entity.id
_entity.type
_entity.pdbx_description
1 polymer ?
#
loop_
_entity_poly.entity_id
_entity_poly.type
_entity_poly.pdbx_seq_one_letter_code
_entity_poly.pdbx_strand_id
1 'polypeptide(L)'
;MTTTTSGTPLSQGQSLSSYQTAIAIIPPAFYHPQINALRSLYDKSYLKWPPHINVLYPFVTPESLPLAVKKLQRVVQERIDDGLGFWLKLDRPGSFHHKQNATIFLSPGPHDGGRVRDPETASGTALKRLEEFISNQYTKRGRTGDGVYRPHLTLGQTSLDPVHLNSLLSKAEKLVTANRTSSQLFNWFVTRLAVMKRDEEGNMKVVDEILLGKGDAEGSEKGEGEEAEEDTKSEVDRVSVQNLGEFQRLGLDDPKESFGNVGLGASYQFSAESDDWAPADLASVQGQRWLPKDITIATYNVLIDSPFPPPVERYPLLINAILSIHPTSPSSATPSILCLQEVTDDFLQYLLSNNAIRTRYPLCTHSPNSVLPSIRNCVILATGSCGPFKWQWLDFAKRHKGAVIASFPKLGSPDRPLVVTTVHLTCGLGDGSVSAKASQLKALSTYLRTKHPTSEWIVAGDFNLQSSVQSIDSALTNRRISKDTYELVRKGLIDEEVFSDAWEFFFGSNEEDDVPYEADNTGATFNPFTNPVAAEIVRWSSDPRPQRYDRVLIKSTGNLRVRDVRRFGFPEINSQGCEKTLECGSDHWGVRAMLNFRPDVGDAGNQGKSAKLQLPETNVGDQLLKTIVDPYMPSRADHNAREAAITSLREVLLQEQESVVGAEHKPSRGAIPIILAPVGSYALGVYDKDSDVDCLCVSTISTKTFFEIARQRIRRFGGERGIRLIRFVDAKFPILEVKVGSIKFDLQHCQAPAIIEHWSAIPLLPPNDSTFSLPVYGLKSLNSYRDTEFLLRTIPNLNVFRLAYRFIKIWALASGIFSSRFGYLGGFHITLLLARVFKLADGDLKGVSASKIVRLFFDHYSKTDWLTEIIYDPEFPVGAQYQRFSREPMAITSIHTPVVNVARNATRHSIGALTREFELAKKALDDGQWDLRLMGRENDFLTEYGSYVKIDVQYWGNAWRRGKALALWVESTIPLFLVELNTKAPFIFARVWPQRFVSTAELDEWVELRGFYLVGLSNNATGEERSKEQKRKDENTFLEVLQAYEQHLKGRSTDILEHDSTDSWIQVQHVRKSSLGTVKVDERDWGDDGTEGDLMDNEDNSIGIEEDSDCEEYACNDDRSYLDVRERPSPKAKKLPKKPVPGKKLRPALDVINRIRWDPTLDSGDFLIGYEDRFKGIREMDVGKWKMEQTDLEFIPLHRVVYFKRRSDGVVVWDRETKNDILFGNEIGESGE
;
A
#
# COMPACT_ATOMS: atom_id res chain seq x y z
N MET A 1 106.79 13.21 8.57
CA MET A 1 106.97 12.59 9.90
C MET A 1 106.59 13.67 10.90
N THR A 2 105.54 13.61 11.70
CA THR A 2 104.87 12.48 12.33
C THR A 2 103.47 12.97 12.77
N THR A 3 102.49 12.18 12.38
CA THR A 3 101.18 11.91 13.02
C THR A 3 101.14 12.17 14.52
N THR A 4 100.23 13.04 14.97
CA THR A 4 99.58 12.97 16.29
C THR A 4 98.10 13.40 16.20
N THR A 5 97.23 12.44 16.54
CA THR A 5 95.96 12.55 17.26
C THR A 5 94.99 13.68 16.93
N SER A 6 93.86 13.34 16.30
CA SER A 6 92.58 14.03 16.53
C SER A 6 91.48 13.00 16.75
N GLY A 7 90.70 13.22 17.80
CA GLY A 7 89.69 12.30 18.30
C GLY A 7 88.60 12.00 17.29
N THR A 8 88.08 10.78 17.38
CA THR A 8 86.87 10.29 16.73
C THR A 8 85.73 11.29 16.94
N PRO A 9 85.15 11.89 15.89
CA PRO A 9 83.94 12.68 16.03
C PRO A 9 82.80 11.73 16.35
N LEU A 10 82.14 11.96 17.49
CA LEU A 10 80.84 11.38 17.84
C LEU A 10 79.89 11.49 16.63
N SER A 11 79.31 10.35 16.26
CA SER A 11 78.33 10.21 15.19
C SER A 11 77.27 11.31 15.24
N GLN A 12 77.16 12.12 14.18
CA GLN A 12 76.02 13.02 13.97
C GLN A 12 74.73 12.20 14.02
N GLY A 13 73.99 12.29 15.11
CA GLY A 13 72.71 11.60 15.26
C GLY A 13 71.69 12.18 14.28
N GLN A 14 71.22 11.36 13.33
CA GLN A 14 70.19 11.75 12.38
C GLN A 14 68.90 12.13 13.12
N SER A 15 68.29 13.25 12.71
CA SER A 15 67.06 13.79 13.29
C SER A 15 65.82 13.13 12.68
N LEU A 16 64.84 12.78 13.51
CA LEU A 16 63.55 12.20 13.09
C LEU A 16 62.53 13.29 12.74
N SER A 17 62.72 13.97 11.60
CA SER A 17 61.91 15.14 11.23
C SER A 17 61.26 15.07 9.85
N SER A 18 61.47 14.00 9.09
CA SER A 18 60.94 13.88 7.72
C SER A 18 59.60 13.14 7.67
N TYR A 19 58.55 13.84 7.22
CA TYR A 19 57.23 13.25 6.94
C TYR A 19 57.14 12.53 5.58
N GLN A 20 58.25 12.51 4.82
CA GLN A 20 58.35 11.83 3.52
C GLN A 20 58.77 10.36 3.64
N THR A 21 59.21 9.91 4.82
CA THR A 21 59.63 8.53 5.06
C THR A 21 59.00 8.00 6.34
N ALA A 22 58.81 6.68 6.41
CA ALA A 22 58.25 6.00 7.56
C ALA A 22 58.85 4.59 7.72
N ILE A 23 58.87 4.08 8.94
CA ILE A 23 59.02 2.65 9.22
C ILE A 23 57.68 2.15 9.74
N ALA A 24 57.13 1.13 9.08
CA ALA A 24 55.82 0.60 9.40
C ALA A 24 55.80 -0.93 9.35
N ILE A 25 54.79 -1.52 10.01
CA ILE A 25 54.41 -2.92 9.84
C ILE A 25 53.21 -2.94 8.89
N ILE A 26 53.31 -3.73 7.83
CA ILE A 26 52.22 -3.94 6.87
C ILE A 26 51.57 -5.29 7.21
N PRO A 27 50.25 -5.35 7.46
CA PRO A 27 49.56 -6.61 7.63
C PRO A 27 49.74 -7.51 6.40
N PRO A 28 49.75 -8.84 6.55
CA PRO A 28 49.75 -9.76 5.42
C PRO A 28 48.68 -9.43 4.37
N ALA A 29 49.00 -9.64 3.09
CA ALA A 29 48.15 -9.27 1.96
C ALA A 29 46.72 -9.85 2.03
N PHE A 30 46.55 -11.04 2.65
CA PHE A 30 45.25 -11.67 2.79
C PHE A 30 44.26 -10.89 3.68
N TYR A 31 44.72 -10.03 4.59
CA TYR A 31 43.84 -9.14 5.37
C TYR A 31 43.43 -7.87 4.60
N HIS A 32 44.13 -7.52 3.52
CA HIS A 32 43.94 -6.24 2.84
C HIS A 32 42.53 -6.05 2.27
N PRO A 33 41.87 -7.06 1.63
CA PRO A 33 40.53 -6.87 1.08
C PRO A 33 39.52 -6.41 2.14
N GLN A 34 39.52 -7.05 3.31
CA GLN A 34 38.59 -6.71 4.40
C GLN A 34 38.88 -5.35 5.02
N ILE A 35 40.17 -5.01 5.21
CA ILE A 35 40.58 -3.68 5.72
C ILE A 35 40.21 -2.59 4.72
N ASN A 36 40.52 -2.81 3.44
CA ASN A 36 40.35 -1.82 2.39
C ASN A 36 38.89 -1.63 1.98
N ALA A 37 38.02 -2.60 2.22
CA ALA A 37 36.58 -2.43 2.06
C ALA A 37 36.03 -1.29 2.94
N LEU A 38 36.57 -1.08 4.15
CA LEU A 38 36.24 0.08 4.99
C LEU A 38 37.08 1.31 4.60
N ARG A 39 38.40 1.16 4.42
CA ARG A 39 39.27 2.30 4.12
C ARG A 39 38.89 3.02 2.83
N SER A 40 38.41 2.32 1.80
CA SER A 40 38.00 2.94 0.53
C SER A 40 36.89 3.99 0.72
N LEU A 41 36.00 3.80 1.69
CA LEU A 41 34.90 4.72 1.98
C LEU A 41 35.26 5.77 3.04
N TYR A 42 35.96 5.36 4.10
CA TYR A 42 36.17 6.21 5.28
C TYR A 42 37.58 6.81 5.39
N ASP A 43 38.60 6.30 4.68
CA ASP A 43 39.97 6.79 4.74
C ASP A 43 40.36 7.60 3.49
N LYS A 44 40.56 8.92 3.66
CA LYS A 44 41.04 9.80 2.59
C LYS A 44 42.44 9.44 2.08
N SER A 45 43.21 8.70 2.89
CA SER A 45 44.55 8.27 2.58
C SER A 45 44.60 6.86 2.00
N TYR A 46 43.46 6.21 1.74
CA TYR A 46 43.37 4.85 1.20
C TYR A 46 44.27 4.62 -0.03
N LEU A 47 44.19 5.51 -1.03
CA LEU A 47 45.02 5.41 -2.25
C LEU A 47 46.49 5.81 -2.01
N LYS A 48 46.77 6.59 -0.96
CA LYS A 48 48.09 7.15 -0.67
C LYS A 48 48.94 6.24 0.23
N TRP A 49 48.28 5.38 1.01
CA TRP A 49 48.93 4.51 1.99
C TRP A 49 48.33 3.10 1.95
N PRO A 50 49.15 2.04 1.87
CA PRO A 50 48.68 0.69 2.14
C PRO A 50 48.21 0.56 3.60
N PRO A 51 47.44 -0.48 3.95
CA PRO A 51 47.17 -0.81 5.35
C PRO A 51 48.47 -0.94 6.13
N HIS A 52 48.62 -0.19 7.22
CA HIS A 52 49.89 -0.14 7.95
C HIS A 52 49.70 0.24 9.43
N ILE A 53 50.69 -0.13 10.24
CA ILE A 53 50.89 0.32 11.62
C ILE A 53 52.22 1.05 11.66
N ASN A 54 52.21 2.33 12.03
CA ASN A 54 53.44 3.11 12.12
C ASN A 54 54.27 2.66 13.33
N VAL A 55 55.54 2.32 13.08
CA VAL A 55 56.56 2.08 14.13
C VAL A 55 57.33 3.37 14.37
N LEU A 56 57.85 4.00 13.30
CA LEU A 56 58.44 5.34 13.34
C LEU A 56 57.89 6.21 12.21
N TYR A 57 57.17 7.26 12.58
CA TYR A 57 56.74 8.33 11.69
C TYR A 57 56.62 9.64 12.48
N PRO A 58 57.25 10.76 12.05
CA PRO A 58 58.20 10.90 10.94
C PRO A 58 59.52 10.12 11.15
N PHE A 59 60.25 9.85 10.07
CA PHE A 59 61.56 9.17 10.08
C PHE A 59 62.69 10.08 9.55
N VAL A 60 63.65 9.58 8.76
CA VAL A 60 64.81 10.36 8.26
C VAL A 60 64.57 11.00 6.89
N THR A 61 65.34 12.01 6.49
CA THR A 61 65.19 12.59 5.13
C THR A 61 65.45 11.54 4.04
N PRO A 62 64.82 11.63 2.86
CA PRO A 62 65.00 10.66 1.78
C PRO A 62 66.47 10.42 1.38
N GLU A 63 67.33 11.43 1.49
CA GLU A 63 68.76 11.35 1.16
C GLU A 63 69.53 10.51 2.20
N SER A 64 69.10 10.55 3.45
CA SER A 64 69.71 9.81 4.57
C SER A 64 69.16 8.39 4.72
N LEU A 65 68.09 8.05 3.99
CA LEU A 65 67.36 6.80 4.12
C LEU A 65 68.24 5.56 3.90
N PRO A 66 69.08 5.46 2.85
CA PRO A 66 69.92 4.26 2.64
C PRO A 66 70.91 4.01 3.78
N LEU A 67 71.46 5.08 4.36
CA LEU A 67 72.40 4.97 5.48
C LEU A 67 71.67 4.56 6.77
N ALA A 68 70.48 5.10 7.00
CA ALA A 68 69.63 4.76 8.14
C ALA A 68 69.18 3.29 8.10
N VAL A 69 68.78 2.80 6.93
CA VAL A 69 68.37 1.39 6.74
C VAL A 69 69.54 0.44 7.01
N LYS A 70 70.73 0.70 6.44
CA LYS A 70 71.93 -0.12 6.71
C LYS A 70 72.29 -0.15 8.19
N LYS A 71 72.18 1.00 8.89
CA LYS A 71 72.42 1.07 10.33
C LYS A 71 71.42 0.20 11.11
N LEU A 72 70.13 0.28 10.78
CA LEU A 72 69.10 -0.52 11.44
C LEU A 72 69.23 -2.01 11.15
N GLN A 73 69.52 -2.40 9.90
CA GLN A 73 69.81 -3.79 9.54
C GLN A 73 70.98 -4.34 10.36
N ARG A 74 72.06 -3.57 10.53
CA ARG A 74 73.21 -3.99 11.36
C ARG A 74 72.82 -4.16 12.84
N VAL A 75 72.10 -3.19 13.40
CA VAL A 75 71.67 -3.20 14.81
C VAL A 75 70.67 -4.33 15.10
N VAL A 76 69.78 -4.63 14.16
CA VAL A 76 68.86 -5.78 14.27
C VAL A 76 69.63 -7.10 14.13
N GLN A 77 70.56 -7.21 13.18
CA GLN A 77 71.39 -8.40 12.97
C GLN A 77 72.27 -8.74 14.20
N GLU A 78 72.80 -7.72 14.89
CA GLU A 78 73.58 -7.86 16.13
C GLU A 78 72.76 -8.44 17.30
N ARG A 79 71.42 -8.48 17.20
CA ARG A 79 70.50 -9.04 18.21
C ARG A 79 69.52 -10.07 17.65
N ILE A 80 69.80 -10.68 16.50
CA ILE A 80 68.91 -11.68 15.90
C ILE A 80 68.71 -12.90 16.82
N ASP A 81 69.72 -13.25 17.61
CA ASP A 81 69.67 -14.37 18.55
C ASP A 81 68.78 -14.09 19.80
N ASP A 82 68.39 -12.83 20.04
CA ASP A 82 67.49 -12.43 21.15
C ASP A 82 66.00 -12.58 20.79
N GLY A 83 65.65 -12.94 19.54
CA GLY A 83 64.26 -13.17 19.10
C GLY A 83 63.41 -11.89 19.02
N LEU A 84 63.72 -10.98 18.08
CA LEU A 84 62.96 -9.72 17.88
C LEU A 84 61.60 -9.92 17.19
N GLY A 85 61.33 -11.10 16.62
CA GLY A 85 60.02 -11.45 16.06
C GLY A 85 58.98 -11.70 17.16
N PHE A 86 57.73 -11.32 16.92
CA PHE A 86 56.65 -11.49 17.91
C PHE A 86 55.30 -11.69 17.23
N TRP A 87 54.37 -12.32 17.95
CA TRP A 87 52.97 -12.42 17.54
C TRP A 87 52.26 -11.08 17.77
N LEU A 88 51.74 -10.50 16.69
CA LEU A 88 50.96 -9.28 16.71
C LEU A 88 49.48 -9.58 16.52
N LYS A 89 48.70 -9.36 17.59
CA LYS A 89 47.25 -9.45 17.59
C LYS A 89 46.61 -8.05 17.57
N LEU A 90 45.70 -7.78 16.64
CA LEU A 90 44.85 -6.58 16.58
C LEU A 90 43.39 -6.95 16.87
N ASP A 91 42.98 -6.87 18.13
CA ASP A 91 41.63 -7.28 18.56
C ASP A 91 40.84 -6.18 19.27
N ARG A 92 41.40 -4.97 19.39
CA ARG A 92 40.76 -3.85 20.10
C ARG A 92 40.43 -2.70 19.16
N PRO A 93 39.16 -2.55 18.75
CA PRO A 93 38.72 -1.35 18.05
C PRO A 93 38.71 -0.15 18.99
N GLY A 94 39.04 1.03 18.46
CA GLY A 94 39.08 2.27 19.22
C GLY A 94 38.84 3.50 18.35
N SER A 95 38.73 4.67 18.98
CA SER A 95 38.49 5.94 18.28
C SER A 95 39.34 7.09 18.82
N PHE A 96 39.87 7.92 17.91
CA PHE A 96 40.48 9.20 18.26
C PHE A 96 39.50 10.32 17.94
N HIS A 97 39.10 11.09 18.95
CA HIS A 97 38.22 12.24 18.77
C HIS A 97 39.02 13.48 18.37
N HIS A 98 38.66 14.09 17.25
CA HIS A 98 39.13 15.41 16.83
C HIS A 98 38.02 16.44 16.97
N LYS A 99 38.28 17.71 16.63
CA LYS A 99 37.31 18.81 16.78
C LYS A 99 35.97 18.58 16.04
N GLN A 100 35.97 17.89 14.90
CA GLN A 100 34.79 17.74 14.04
C GLN A 100 34.56 16.30 13.52
N ASN A 101 35.51 15.40 13.76
CA ASN A 101 35.45 14.02 13.27
C ASN A 101 36.16 13.09 14.26
N ALA A 102 36.02 11.78 14.06
CA ALA A 102 36.74 10.77 14.80
C ALA A 102 37.44 9.80 13.83
N THR A 103 38.67 9.41 14.16
CA THR A 103 39.40 8.35 13.45
C THR A 103 39.13 7.02 14.14
N ILE A 104 38.65 6.02 13.41
CA ILE A 104 38.45 4.65 13.90
C ILE A 104 39.64 3.78 13.52
N PHE A 105 40.10 2.96 14.45
CA PHE A 105 41.29 2.13 14.30
C PHE A 105 41.18 0.78 15.00
N LEU A 106 42.03 -0.17 14.62
CA LEU A 106 42.32 -1.39 15.37
C LEU A 106 43.65 -1.25 16.11
N SER A 107 43.71 -1.74 17.34
CA SER A 107 44.89 -1.64 18.20
C SER A 107 45.23 -2.97 18.86
N PRO A 108 46.52 -3.18 19.19
CA PRO A 108 46.97 -4.35 19.93
C PRO A 108 46.81 -4.20 21.45
N GLY A 109 46.54 -3.01 21.99
CA GLY A 109 46.52 -2.73 23.44
C GLY A 109 45.75 -1.44 23.79
N PRO A 110 45.62 -1.08 25.09
CA PRO A 110 44.81 0.07 25.52
C PRO A 110 45.36 1.42 25.00
N HIS A 111 44.48 2.29 24.50
CA HIS A 111 44.84 3.59 23.90
C HIS A 111 44.44 4.82 24.75
N ASP A 112 43.48 4.69 25.66
CA ASP A 112 42.93 5.82 26.44
C ASP A 112 43.36 5.79 27.91
N GLY A 113 43.96 6.89 28.38
CA GLY A 113 44.21 7.15 29.81
C GLY A 113 42.94 7.44 30.65
N GLY A 114 41.75 7.04 30.18
CA GLY A 114 40.45 7.43 30.74
C GLY A 114 39.61 6.32 31.37
N ARG A 115 39.97 5.03 31.24
CA ARG A 115 39.33 3.94 31.99
C ARG A 115 40.39 3.04 32.59
N VAL A 116 40.70 3.33 33.85
CA VAL A 116 41.54 2.53 34.75
C VAL A 116 40.94 1.12 34.84
N ARG A 117 41.54 0.12 34.19
CA ARG A 117 41.61 -1.33 34.57
C ARG A 117 42.00 -2.34 33.48
N ASP A 118 42.37 -1.96 32.26
CA ASP A 118 42.76 -2.96 31.25
C ASP A 118 44.27 -3.27 31.25
N PRO A 119 44.70 -4.55 31.36
CA PRO A 119 46.12 -4.92 31.32
C PRO A 119 46.74 -4.71 29.92
N GLU A 120 48.00 -4.24 29.88
CA GLU A 120 48.81 -4.20 28.65
C GLU A 120 48.90 -5.62 28.05
N THR A 121 48.68 -5.74 26.75
CA THR A 121 48.78 -7.02 26.04
C THR A 121 50.24 -7.36 25.72
N ALA A 122 50.53 -8.64 25.48
CA ALA A 122 51.85 -9.10 25.03
C ALA A 122 52.28 -8.41 23.72
N SER A 123 51.36 -8.28 22.75
CA SER A 123 51.63 -7.61 21.46
C SER A 123 51.88 -6.11 21.62
N GLY A 124 51.14 -5.41 22.49
CA GLY A 124 51.37 -4.00 22.79
C GLY A 124 52.74 -3.75 23.43
N THR A 125 53.12 -4.61 24.39
CA THR A 125 54.43 -4.55 25.05
C THR A 125 55.58 -4.80 24.08
N ALA A 126 55.44 -5.81 23.21
CA ALA A 126 56.44 -6.13 22.19
C ALA A 126 56.66 -4.99 21.19
N LEU A 127 55.57 -4.38 20.70
CA LEU A 127 55.64 -3.23 19.80
C LEU A 127 56.30 -2.00 20.44
N LYS A 128 56.02 -1.74 21.71
CA LYS A 128 56.65 -0.64 22.46
C LYS A 128 58.14 -0.88 22.66
N ARG A 129 58.54 -2.11 23.01
CA ARG A 129 59.97 -2.50 23.07
C ARG A 129 60.67 -2.33 21.73
N LEU A 130 60.03 -2.73 20.62
CA LEU A 130 60.58 -2.57 19.28
C LEU A 130 60.72 -1.08 18.90
N GLU A 131 59.70 -0.28 19.16
CA GLU A 131 59.75 1.16 18.91
C GLU A 131 60.83 1.87 19.74
N GLU A 132 60.94 1.55 21.03
CA GLU A 132 62.00 2.08 21.91
C GLU A 132 63.39 1.65 21.43
N PHE A 133 63.55 0.39 21.02
CA PHE A 133 64.80 -0.14 20.48
C PHE A 133 65.27 0.62 19.23
N ILE A 134 64.35 0.86 18.29
CA ILE A 134 64.67 1.56 17.04
C ILE A 134 64.84 3.06 17.29
N SER A 135 63.97 3.69 18.08
CA SER A 135 64.03 5.14 18.34
C SER A 135 65.28 5.57 19.12
N ASN A 136 65.80 4.72 20.02
CA ASN A 136 67.04 4.99 20.77
C ASN A 136 68.30 5.04 19.88
N GLN A 137 68.21 4.67 18.60
CA GLN A 137 69.31 4.80 17.63
C GLN A 137 69.44 6.22 17.03
N TYR A 138 68.49 7.10 17.32
CA TYR A 138 68.36 8.44 16.71
C TYR A 138 68.19 9.53 17.77
N THR A 139 68.48 10.78 17.38
CA THR A 139 68.35 11.92 18.29
C THR A 139 66.86 12.30 18.41
N LYS A 140 66.27 12.24 19.62
CA LYS A 140 64.83 12.48 19.89
C LYS A 140 64.31 13.91 19.65
N ARG A 141 64.97 14.74 18.83
CA ARG A 141 64.45 16.07 18.45
C ARG A 141 63.48 15.92 17.27
N GLY A 142 62.17 16.00 17.53
CA GLY A 142 61.18 16.11 16.45
C GLY A 142 59.79 15.51 16.69
N ARG A 143 59.56 14.74 17.76
CA ARG A 143 58.20 14.25 18.07
C ARG A 143 57.33 15.38 18.61
N THR A 144 56.43 15.90 17.80
CA THR A 144 55.36 16.79 18.22
C THR A 144 54.21 15.94 18.79
N GLY A 145 54.03 15.93 20.12
CA GLY A 145 52.97 15.18 20.82
C GLY A 145 53.30 14.94 22.30
N ASP A 146 52.41 14.24 23.01
CA ASP A 146 52.56 13.85 24.44
C ASP A 146 53.67 12.80 24.70
N GLY A 147 54.35 12.35 23.64
CA GLY A 147 55.47 11.41 23.71
C GLY A 147 55.05 9.94 23.88
N VAL A 148 53.74 9.65 23.90
CA VAL A 148 53.22 8.30 24.11
C VAL A 148 53.09 7.57 22.77
N TYR A 149 53.78 6.43 22.62
CA TYR A 149 53.64 5.57 21.45
C TYR A 149 52.31 4.81 21.49
N ARG A 150 51.49 5.03 20.46
CA ARG A 150 50.13 4.52 20.32
C ARG A 150 50.01 3.70 19.03
N PRO A 151 50.40 2.42 19.00
CA PRO A 151 50.35 1.60 17.79
C PRO A 151 48.91 1.31 17.38
N HIS A 152 48.56 1.60 16.14
CA HIS A 152 47.21 1.37 15.61
C HIS A 152 47.21 1.19 14.08
N LEU A 153 46.22 0.46 13.57
CA LEU A 153 45.87 0.35 12.16
C LEU A 153 44.62 1.19 11.91
N THR A 154 44.74 2.28 11.14
CA THR A 154 43.60 3.16 10.84
C THR A 154 42.65 2.49 9.84
N LEU A 155 41.36 2.43 10.18
CA LEU A 155 40.30 1.93 9.29
C LEU A 155 39.57 3.06 8.56
N GLY A 156 39.49 4.25 9.16
CA GLY A 156 38.88 5.41 8.51
C GLY A 156 38.46 6.52 9.46
N GLN A 157 37.81 7.54 8.91
CA GLN A 157 37.31 8.71 9.63
C GLN A 157 35.80 8.87 9.42
N THR A 158 35.11 9.28 10.48
CA THR A 158 33.66 9.52 10.48
C THR A 158 33.31 10.80 11.24
N SER A 159 32.12 11.34 11.02
CA SER A 159 31.62 12.50 11.78
C SER A 159 31.41 12.15 13.25
N LEU A 160 31.37 13.17 14.12
CA LEU A 160 31.01 12.99 15.54
C LEU A 160 29.52 12.70 15.77
N ASP A 161 28.72 12.62 14.71
CA ASP A 161 27.35 12.13 14.78
C ASP A 161 27.32 10.71 15.39
N PRO A 162 26.56 10.47 16.46
CA PRO A 162 26.56 9.19 17.17
C PRO A 162 26.23 7.99 16.26
N VAL A 163 25.34 8.16 15.28
CA VAL A 163 24.93 7.06 14.38
C VAL A 163 26.10 6.66 13.49
N HIS A 164 26.74 7.63 12.83
CA HIS A 164 27.90 7.34 11.97
C HIS A 164 29.13 6.89 12.75
N LEU A 165 29.35 7.41 13.96
CA LEU A 165 30.47 7.04 14.81
C LEU A 165 30.34 5.60 15.29
N ASN A 166 29.20 5.27 15.90
CA ASN A 166 28.95 3.94 16.45
C ASN A 166 28.83 2.88 15.35
N SER A 167 28.30 3.24 14.18
CA SER A 167 28.25 2.32 13.03
C SER A 167 29.65 1.90 12.59
N LEU A 168 30.59 2.84 12.42
CA LEU A 168 31.94 2.50 11.99
C LEU A 168 32.73 1.75 13.08
N LEU A 169 32.48 2.05 14.36
CA LEU A 169 33.03 1.29 15.49
C LEU A 169 32.51 -0.16 15.51
N SER A 170 31.20 -0.36 15.37
CA SER A 170 30.59 -1.70 15.29
C SER A 170 31.14 -2.50 14.11
N LYS A 171 31.37 -1.88 12.95
CA LYS A 171 32.04 -2.53 11.81
C LYS A 171 33.47 -2.95 12.13
N ALA A 172 34.21 -2.14 12.87
CA ALA A 172 35.56 -2.49 13.33
C ALA A 172 35.54 -3.66 14.33
N GLU A 173 34.56 -3.72 15.23
CA GLU A 173 34.32 -4.86 16.12
C GLU A 173 33.94 -6.13 15.36
N LYS A 174 33.04 -6.01 14.36
CA LYS A 174 32.62 -7.13 13.51
C LYS A 174 33.79 -7.65 12.68
N LEU A 175 34.66 -6.76 12.18
CA LEU A 175 35.88 -7.14 11.47
C LEU A 175 36.81 -8.02 12.32
N VAL A 176 36.86 -7.79 13.63
CA VAL A 176 37.64 -8.62 14.56
C VAL A 176 36.92 -9.94 14.91
N THR A 177 35.59 -9.93 15.02
CA THR A 177 34.80 -11.08 15.52
C THR A 177 34.29 -12.04 14.43
N ALA A 178 34.12 -11.58 13.18
CA ALA A 178 33.63 -12.36 12.04
C ALA A 178 34.51 -13.56 11.67
N ASN A 179 35.75 -13.62 12.17
CA ASN A 179 36.72 -14.68 11.88
C ASN A 179 36.75 -15.80 12.94
N ARG A 180 35.62 -16.14 13.59
CA ARG A 180 35.62 -17.17 14.66
C ARG A 180 35.54 -18.63 14.17
N THR A 181 35.12 -18.87 12.93
CA THR A 181 35.07 -20.23 12.33
C THR A 181 36.31 -20.57 11.48
N SER A 182 37.17 -19.60 11.17
CA SER A 182 38.50 -19.84 10.59
C SER A 182 39.55 -19.54 11.66
N SER A 183 40.64 -20.29 11.72
CA SER A 183 41.76 -20.12 12.67
C SER A 183 42.55 -18.79 12.50
N GLN A 184 41.92 -17.73 11.99
CA GLN A 184 42.52 -16.51 11.46
C GLN A 184 41.95 -15.24 12.12
N LEU A 185 42.16 -15.10 13.43
CA LEU A 185 42.11 -13.78 14.09
C LEU A 185 43.08 -12.81 13.38
N PHE A 186 42.94 -11.49 13.52
CA PHE A 186 43.96 -10.52 13.10
C PHE A 186 45.24 -10.72 13.94
N ASN A 187 45.96 -11.81 13.69
CA ASN A 187 47.06 -12.34 14.48
C ASN A 187 48.08 -12.96 13.53
N TRP A 188 49.28 -12.38 13.48
CA TRP A 188 50.37 -12.91 12.66
C TRP A 188 51.72 -12.69 13.32
N PHE A 189 52.69 -13.50 12.95
CA PHE A 189 54.06 -13.34 13.43
C PHE A 189 54.78 -12.26 12.60
N VAL A 190 55.26 -11.21 13.26
CA VAL A 190 55.94 -10.08 12.60
C VAL A 190 57.40 -10.44 12.39
N THR A 191 57.78 -10.66 11.12
CA THR A 191 59.17 -10.99 10.73
C THR A 191 59.88 -9.86 10.00
N ARG A 192 59.16 -8.82 9.57
CA ARG A 192 59.65 -7.76 8.68
C ARG A 192 59.12 -6.39 9.06
N LEU A 193 59.94 -5.37 8.87
CA LEU A 193 59.53 -3.96 8.89
C LEU A 193 59.65 -3.37 7.49
N ALA A 194 58.61 -2.70 7.04
CA ALA A 194 58.58 -2.00 5.77
C ALA A 194 59.20 -0.60 5.93
N VAL A 195 60.16 -0.28 5.09
CA VAL A 195 60.71 1.07 4.94
C VAL A 195 59.98 1.74 3.80
N MET A 196 59.31 2.86 4.09
CA MET A 196 58.45 3.54 3.13
C MET A 196 58.96 4.92 2.78
N LYS A 197 58.84 5.30 1.51
CA LYS A 197 59.17 6.62 0.98
C LYS A 197 58.04 7.16 0.11
N ARG A 198 57.77 8.46 0.23
CA ARG A 198 56.80 9.19 -0.58
C ARG A 198 57.34 9.41 -2.00
N ASP A 199 56.53 9.12 -3.01
CA ASP A 199 56.81 9.41 -4.42
C ASP A 199 56.36 10.82 -4.85
N GLU A 200 56.55 11.15 -6.13
CA GLU A 200 56.23 12.46 -6.72
C GLU A 200 54.73 12.76 -6.72
N GLU A 201 53.88 11.74 -6.77
CA GLU A 201 52.42 11.82 -6.70
C GLU A 201 51.92 11.95 -5.24
N GLY A 202 52.80 11.76 -4.27
CA GLY A 202 52.50 11.84 -2.84
C GLY A 202 52.07 10.51 -2.21
N ASN A 203 52.22 9.39 -2.91
CA ASN A 203 51.91 8.04 -2.44
C ASN A 203 53.10 7.46 -1.67
N MET A 204 52.82 6.75 -0.57
CA MET A 204 53.86 6.06 0.21
C MET A 204 54.10 4.66 -0.35
N LYS A 205 55.28 4.46 -0.97
CA LYS A 205 55.70 3.17 -1.53
C LYS A 205 56.72 2.50 -0.60
N VAL A 206 56.66 1.17 -0.52
CA VAL A 206 57.69 0.36 0.15
C VAL A 206 58.94 0.40 -0.72
N VAL A 207 60.07 0.83 -0.14
CA VAL A 207 61.36 0.95 -0.86
C VAL A 207 62.42 -0.01 -0.35
N ASP A 208 62.26 -0.53 0.87
CA ASP A 208 63.18 -1.51 1.46
C ASP A 208 62.47 -2.29 2.59
N GLU A 209 63.06 -3.39 3.05
CA GLU A 209 62.56 -4.21 4.16
C GLU A 209 63.68 -4.53 5.16
N ILE A 210 63.35 -4.56 6.46
CA ILE A 210 64.26 -4.95 7.54
C ILE A 210 63.74 -6.25 8.16
N LEU A 211 64.54 -7.31 8.12
CA LEU A 211 64.23 -8.62 8.69
C LEU A 211 64.49 -8.64 10.21
N LEU A 212 63.52 -9.11 10.99
CA LEU A 212 63.58 -9.19 12.46
C LEU A 212 64.01 -10.57 12.99
N GLY A 213 64.03 -11.63 12.17
CA GLY A 213 64.46 -12.99 12.55
C GLY A 213 63.97 -14.11 11.61
N LYS A 214 64.44 -15.36 11.81
CA LYS A 214 63.93 -16.57 11.12
C LYS A 214 62.63 -17.04 11.83
N GLY A 215 61.57 -17.31 11.08
CA GLY A 215 60.29 -17.75 11.66
C GLY A 215 60.34 -19.20 12.14
N ASP A 216 59.92 -19.45 13.37
CA ASP A 216 59.71 -20.79 13.91
C ASP A 216 58.48 -21.43 13.27
N ALA A 217 58.70 -22.43 12.43
CA ALA A 217 57.70 -23.40 12.01
C ALA A 217 58.05 -24.74 12.67
N GLU A 218 57.74 -24.92 13.95
CA GLU A 218 57.58 -26.23 14.62
C GLU A 218 57.20 -26.01 16.09
N GLY A 219 55.95 -26.35 16.45
CA GLY A 219 55.49 -26.26 17.82
C GLY A 219 54.00 -26.58 18.00
N SER A 220 53.62 -27.85 17.81
CA SER A 220 52.40 -28.42 18.43
C SER A 220 52.51 -29.95 18.53
N GLU A 221 52.56 -30.38 19.78
CA GLU A 221 52.31 -31.68 20.43
C GLU A 221 52.10 -32.98 19.63
N LYS A 222 52.79 -34.02 20.13
CA LYS A 222 52.73 -35.43 19.74
C LYS A 222 51.36 -36.07 20.08
N GLY A 223 50.79 -36.78 19.11
CA GLY A 223 49.75 -37.80 19.31
C GLY A 223 49.86 -38.85 18.21
N GLU A 224 50.03 -40.11 18.59
CA GLU A 224 50.32 -41.28 17.75
C GLU A 224 49.09 -41.74 16.93
N GLY A 225 49.33 -42.24 15.71
CA GLY A 225 48.34 -42.99 14.91
C GLY A 225 48.62 -42.99 13.40
N GLU A 226 49.15 -44.13 12.91
CA GLU A 226 49.30 -44.64 11.53
C GLU A 226 48.01 -44.50 10.68
N GLU A 227 47.93 -44.47 9.35
CA GLU A 227 48.81 -44.67 8.18
C GLU A 227 48.00 -44.18 6.95
N ALA A 228 48.61 -43.44 6.01
CA ALA A 228 48.32 -43.44 4.55
C ALA A 228 49.12 -42.32 3.85
N GLU A 229 50.23 -42.68 3.21
CA GLU A 229 51.00 -41.82 2.30
C GLU A 229 50.33 -41.76 0.91
N GLU A 230 50.13 -40.56 0.37
CA GLU A 230 50.77 -40.09 -0.88
C GLU A 230 50.41 -38.61 -1.18
N ASP A 231 51.40 -37.89 -1.70
CA ASP A 231 51.37 -36.52 -2.24
C ASP A 231 51.08 -35.33 -1.30
N THR A 232 52.13 -34.85 -0.61
CA THR A 232 52.30 -33.41 -0.28
C THR A 232 53.74 -33.11 0.11
N LYS A 233 54.65 -33.12 -0.87
CA LYS A 233 55.96 -32.46 -0.77
C LYS A 233 56.11 -31.50 -1.94
N SER A 234 55.74 -30.23 -1.74
CA SER A 234 56.39 -29.04 -2.31
C SER A 234 55.50 -27.79 -2.35
N GLU A 235 55.14 -27.22 -1.19
CA GLU A 235 54.50 -25.89 -1.22
C GLU A 235 54.92 -24.92 -0.11
N VAL A 236 55.89 -25.27 0.73
CA VAL A 236 56.41 -24.38 1.80
C VAL A 236 57.75 -23.72 1.43
N ASP A 237 58.49 -24.25 0.44
CA ASP A 237 59.78 -23.69 0.00
C ASP A 237 59.70 -22.74 -1.22
N ARG A 238 58.51 -22.44 -1.76
CA ARG A 238 58.36 -21.51 -2.90
C ARG A 238 58.04 -20.05 -2.52
N VAL A 239 57.77 -19.75 -1.26
CA VAL A 239 57.31 -18.41 -0.81
C VAL A 239 58.46 -17.44 -0.52
N SER A 240 59.71 -17.90 -0.55
CA SER A 240 60.85 -17.08 -0.11
C SER A 240 61.47 -16.17 -1.19
N VAL A 241 61.08 -16.31 -2.48
CA VAL A 241 61.70 -15.56 -3.59
C VAL A 241 60.69 -14.79 -4.47
N GLN A 242 59.37 -14.97 -4.29
CA GLN A 242 58.36 -14.29 -5.11
C GLN A 242 57.88 -12.92 -4.56
N ASN A 243 58.20 -12.60 -3.31
CA ASN A 243 57.68 -11.40 -2.63
C ASN A 243 58.31 -10.06 -3.09
N LEU A 244 59.35 -10.05 -3.91
CA LEU A 244 59.87 -8.80 -4.51
C LEU A 244 59.20 -8.47 -5.86
N GLY A 245 58.63 -9.46 -6.55
CA GLY A 245 58.00 -9.27 -7.86
C GLY A 245 56.53 -8.82 -7.79
N GLU A 246 55.80 -9.20 -6.73
CA GLU A 246 54.39 -8.82 -6.59
C GLU A 246 54.17 -7.39 -6.08
N PHE A 247 55.11 -6.82 -5.31
CA PHE A 247 55.02 -5.42 -4.86
C PHE A 247 55.29 -4.39 -5.97
N GLN A 248 56.04 -4.77 -7.02
CA GLN A 248 56.27 -3.91 -8.20
C GLN A 248 55.19 -4.06 -9.30
N ARG A 249 54.38 -5.13 -9.28
CA ARG A 249 53.31 -5.35 -10.26
C ARG A 249 52.03 -4.56 -9.98
N LEU A 250 51.92 -3.88 -8.85
CA LEU A 250 50.84 -2.93 -8.57
C LEU A 250 51.08 -1.57 -9.25
N GLY A 251 51.61 -1.60 -10.48
CA GLY A 251 51.86 -0.43 -11.33
C GLY A 251 50.61 0.42 -11.43
N LEU A 252 50.71 1.63 -10.88
CA LEU A 252 49.95 2.79 -11.29
C LEU A 252 50.40 3.12 -12.72
N ASP A 253 49.70 2.60 -13.72
CA ASP A 253 49.82 3.08 -15.10
C ASP A 253 48.42 3.25 -15.72
N ASP A 254 48.27 4.41 -16.37
CA ASP A 254 47.16 4.95 -17.18
C ASP A 254 45.91 5.53 -16.45
N PRO A 255 45.70 6.87 -16.46
CA PRO A 255 44.52 7.54 -15.88
C PRO A 255 43.18 7.27 -16.60
N LYS A 256 43.11 6.30 -17.51
CA LYS A 256 41.91 6.01 -18.33
C LYS A 256 41.09 4.80 -17.88
N GLU A 257 41.53 4.04 -16.87
CA GLU A 257 40.74 2.98 -16.24
C GLU A 257 40.31 3.34 -14.80
N SER A 258 39.55 4.43 -14.66
CA SER A 258 39.01 4.87 -13.37
C SER A 258 37.72 4.14 -12.96
N PHE A 259 37.74 2.80 -12.90
CA PHE A 259 36.76 2.01 -12.15
C PHE A 259 37.56 1.09 -11.24
N GLY A 260 37.84 1.55 -10.02
CA GLY A 260 38.68 0.86 -9.05
C GLY A 260 38.19 -0.57 -8.78
N ASN A 261 39.07 -1.55 -9.00
CA ASN A 261 38.87 -2.95 -8.63
C ASN A 261 38.71 -3.09 -7.10
N VAL A 262 37.48 -2.99 -6.60
CA VAL A 262 37.08 -3.51 -5.29
C VAL A 262 36.27 -4.78 -5.54
N GLY A 263 36.96 -5.92 -5.45
CA GLY A 263 36.43 -7.27 -5.22
C GLY A 263 35.39 -7.79 -6.22
N LEU A 264 35.83 -8.56 -7.22
CA LEU A 264 34.97 -9.60 -7.83
C LEU A 264 34.62 -10.62 -6.74
N GLY A 265 33.39 -10.54 -6.21
CA GLY A 265 32.88 -11.48 -5.21
C GLY A 265 32.15 -12.64 -5.86
N ALA A 266 32.45 -13.87 -5.44
CA ALA A 266 31.53 -14.98 -5.64
C ALA A 266 30.33 -14.81 -4.70
N SER A 267 29.13 -15.23 -5.12
CA SER A 267 27.99 -15.37 -4.21
C SER A 267 28.31 -16.37 -3.11
N TYR A 268 27.72 -16.20 -1.94
CA TYR A 268 27.67 -17.22 -0.90
C TYR A 268 26.46 -18.12 -1.10
N GLN A 269 26.61 -19.40 -0.76
CA GLN A 269 25.57 -20.41 -0.79
C GLN A 269 25.40 -21.03 0.59
N PHE A 270 24.15 -21.13 1.04
CA PHE A 270 23.81 -21.88 2.24
C PHE A 270 23.82 -23.39 1.96
N SER A 271 24.56 -24.15 2.77
CA SER A 271 24.57 -25.61 2.75
C SER A 271 23.75 -26.15 3.92
N ALA A 272 22.70 -26.91 3.61
CA ALA A 272 21.91 -27.58 4.64
C ALA A 272 22.70 -28.70 5.36
N GLU A 273 23.75 -29.24 4.74
CA GLU A 273 24.58 -30.30 5.31
C GLU A 273 25.51 -29.78 6.41
N SER A 274 26.09 -28.59 6.20
CA SER A 274 26.99 -27.96 7.17
C SER A 274 26.31 -26.90 8.05
N ASP A 275 25.03 -26.60 7.79
CA ASP A 275 24.26 -25.48 8.38
C ASP A 275 25.02 -24.15 8.35
N ASP A 276 25.78 -23.91 7.26
CA ASP A 276 26.66 -22.74 7.14
C ASP A 276 26.63 -22.13 5.73
N TRP A 277 27.03 -20.87 5.64
CA TRP A 277 27.17 -20.12 4.40
C TRP A 277 28.61 -20.18 3.89
N ALA A 278 28.84 -20.89 2.79
CA ALA A 278 30.15 -20.98 2.16
C ALA A 278 30.20 -20.19 0.84
N PRO A 279 31.37 -19.72 0.39
CA PRO A 279 31.54 -19.20 -0.96
C PRO A 279 31.08 -20.24 -1.99
N ALA A 280 30.20 -19.85 -2.91
CA ALA A 280 29.64 -20.76 -3.90
C ALA A 280 30.66 -21.08 -5.00
N ASP A 281 30.78 -22.35 -5.36
CA ASP A 281 31.63 -22.76 -6.47
C ASP A 281 30.99 -22.43 -7.83
N LEU A 282 31.59 -21.48 -8.53
CA LEU A 282 31.16 -21.04 -9.85
C LEU A 282 31.54 -22.03 -10.97
N ALA A 283 32.47 -22.96 -10.72
CA ALA A 283 32.83 -24.00 -11.68
C ALA A 283 31.70 -25.02 -11.90
N SER A 284 30.86 -25.23 -10.88
CA SER A 284 29.68 -26.11 -10.94
C SER A 284 28.63 -25.74 -12.01
N VAL A 285 28.70 -24.52 -12.58
CA VAL A 285 27.75 -23.98 -13.56
C VAL A 285 28.28 -24.03 -15.01
N GLN A 286 29.51 -24.54 -15.23
CA GLN A 286 30.10 -24.66 -16.57
C GLN A 286 29.33 -25.69 -17.42
N GLY A 287 28.45 -25.22 -18.32
CA GLY A 287 27.91 -26.02 -19.44
C GLY A 287 26.39 -26.15 -19.53
N GLN A 288 25.60 -25.71 -18.54
CA GLN A 288 24.13 -25.79 -18.62
C GLN A 288 23.48 -24.40 -18.82
N ARG A 289 23.15 -24.07 -20.07
CA ARG A 289 22.25 -22.96 -20.40
C ARG A 289 20.83 -23.33 -19.96
N TRP A 290 20.29 -22.60 -18.99
CA TRP A 290 18.89 -22.75 -18.57
C TRP A 290 18.17 -21.41 -18.68
N LEU A 291 17.38 -21.24 -19.74
CA LEU A 291 16.50 -20.09 -19.90
C LEU A 291 15.12 -20.46 -19.34
N PRO A 292 14.76 -19.96 -18.15
CA PRO A 292 13.44 -20.21 -17.59
C PRO A 292 12.37 -19.49 -18.44
N LYS A 293 11.14 -20.01 -18.44
CA LYS A 293 10.01 -19.34 -19.09
C LYS A 293 9.69 -18.00 -18.42
N ASP A 294 9.69 -17.98 -17.10
CA ASP A 294 9.41 -16.81 -16.27
C ASP A 294 10.52 -16.61 -15.24
N ILE A 295 10.84 -15.36 -14.90
CA ILE A 295 11.74 -14.96 -13.81
C ILE A 295 11.06 -13.90 -12.96
N THR A 296 11.22 -13.96 -11.65
CA THR A 296 10.70 -12.95 -10.72
C THR A 296 11.82 -12.04 -10.23
N ILE A 297 11.62 -10.72 -10.36
CA ILE A 297 12.50 -9.70 -9.78
C ILE A 297 11.71 -8.95 -8.74
N ALA A 298 12.21 -8.92 -7.51
CA ALA A 298 11.62 -8.15 -6.42
C ALA A 298 12.62 -7.10 -5.92
N THR A 299 12.13 -5.92 -5.56
CA THR A 299 12.90 -4.87 -4.88
C THR A 299 12.19 -4.42 -3.62
N TYR A 300 12.96 -4.17 -2.56
CA TYR A 300 12.44 -3.70 -1.28
C TYR A 300 13.47 -2.89 -0.50
N ASN A 301 13.14 -1.63 -0.22
CA ASN A 301 13.88 -0.81 0.74
C ASN A 301 13.50 -1.26 2.16
N VAL A 302 14.47 -1.67 2.99
CA VAL A 302 14.18 -2.20 4.33
C VAL A 302 14.22 -1.13 5.43
N LEU A 303 14.59 0.11 5.07
CA LEU A 303 14.73 1.28 5.94
C LEU A 303 15.72 1.10 7.10
N ILE A 304 16.71 1.98 7.18
CA ILE A 304 17.57 2.05 8.36
C ILE A 304 16.93 2.84 9.51
N ASP A 305 16.98 2.27 10.73
CA ASP A 305 16.57 3.00 11.92
C ASP A 305 17.56 4.09 12.31
N SER A 306 17.04 5.25 12.72
CA SER A 306 17.84 6.40 13.14
C SER A 306 18.53 6.27 14.52
N PRO A 307 17.99 5.58 15.54
CA PRO A 307 18.71 5.39 16.81
C PRO A 307 19.76 4.26 16.74
N PHE A 308 20.84 4.41 17.52
CA PHE A 308 21.84 3.36 17.72
C PHE A 308 21.81 2.86 19.19
N PRO A 309 21.79 1.54 19.44
CA PRO A 309 21.68 0.45 18.46
C PRO A 309 20.31 0.45 17.75
N PRO A 310 20.24 -0.05 16.50
CA PRO A 310 18.98 -0.04 15.74
C PRO A 310 17.95 -0.98 16.39
N PRO A 311 16.68 -0.55 16.55
CA PRO A 311 15.60 -1.40 17.04
C PRO A 311 15.40 -2.61 16.13
N VAL A 312 15.41 -3.80 16.74
CA VAL A 312 15.25 -5.08 16.02
C VAL A 312 13.78 -5.50 15.86
N GLU A 313 12.85 -4.73 16.43
CA GLU A 313 11.41 -5.05 16.47
C GLU A 313 10.77 -5.17 15.09
N ARG A 314 11.28 -4.41 14.09
CA ARG A 314 10.78 -4.48 12.69
C ARG A 314 11.29 -5.69 11.92
N TYR A 315 12.34 -6.37 12.39
CA TYR A 315 12.99 -7.42 11.61
C TYR A 315 12.05 -8.59 11.24
N PRO A 316 11.19 -9.11 12.13
CA PRO A 316 10.19 -10.12 11.77
C PRO A 316 9.23 -9.65 10.67
N LEU A 317 8.79 -8.39 10.70
CA LEU A 317 7.87 -7.82 9.71
C LEU A 317 8.53 -7.74 8.32
N LEU A 318 9.81 -7.35 8.27
CA LEU A 318 10.61 -7.35 7.06
C LEU A 318 10.78 -8.76 6.48
N ILE A 319 10.97 -9.76 7.33
CA ILE A 319 11.05 -11.17 6.90
C ILE A 319 9.71 -11.63 6.32
N ASN A 320 8.59 -11.36 6.99
CA ASN A 320 7.27 -11.73 6.49
C ASN A 320 6.97 -11.04 5.14
N ALA A 321 7.30 -9.76 5.00
CA ALA A 321 7.22 -9.04 3.74
C ALA A 321 8.02 -9.72 2.61
N ILE A 322 9.26 -10.12 2.88
CA ILE A 322 10.09 -10.85 1.91
C ILE A 322 9.48 -12.22 1.56
N LEU A 323 8.97 -12.95 2.55
CA LEU A 323 8.35 -14.25 2.33
C LEU A 323 7.02 -14.13 1.54
N SER A 324 6.31 -13.01 1.66
CA SER A 324 5.04 -12.73 0.97
C SER A 324 5.19 -12.49 -0.54
N ILE A 325 6.42 -12.30 -1.06
CA ILE A 325 6.70 -12.14 -2.50
C ILE A 325 6.10 -13.31 -3.30
N HIS A 326 6.06 -14.49 -2.68
CA HIS A 326 5.54 -15.73 -3.22
C HIS A 326 4.63 -16.39 -2.17
N PRO A 327 3.30 -16.28 -2.28
CA PRO A 327 2.36 -16.78 -1.25
C PRO A 327 2.44 -18.30 -1.00
N THR A 328 2.92 -19.06 -1.97
CA THR A 328 3.24 -20.48 -1.84
C THR A 328 4.75 -20.67 -1.96
N SER A 329 5.30 -21.75 -1.37
CA SER A 329 6.68 -22.15 -1.65
C SER A 329 6.85 -22.24 -3.17
N PRO A 330 7.87 -21.57 -3.73
CA PRO A 330 7.96 -21.49 -5.18
C PRO A 330 8.24 -22.91 -5.68
N SER A 331 7.63 -23.31 -6.79
CA SER A 331 8.07 -24.54 -7.44
C SER A 331 9.57 -24.40 -7.74
N SER A 332 10.32 -25.51 -7.70
CA SER A 332 11.77 -25.49 -8.01
C SER A 332 12.11 -24.95 -9.41
N ALA A 333 11.09 -24.61 -10.22
CA ALA A 333 11.16 -24.23 -11.61
C ALA A 333 11.17 -22.71 -11.90
N THR A 334 10.80 -21.82 -10.97
CA THR A 334 10.77 -20.36 -11.22
C THR A 334 11.90 -19.63 -10.48
N PRO A 335 12.92 -19.08 -11.17
CA PRO A 335 13.96 -18.29 -10.56
C PRO A 335 13.43 -16.96 -10.03
N SER A 336 13.87 -16.59 -8.83
CA SER A 336 13.52 -15.33 -8.18
C SER A 336 14.77 -14.65 -7.64
N ILE A 337 14.89 -13.35 -7.93
CA ILE A 337 15.98 -12.49 -7.46
C ILE A 337 15.37 -11.35 -6.64
N LEU A 338 15.87 -11.15 -5.44
CA LEU A 338 15.44 -10.13 -4.49
C LEU A 338 16.56 -9.10 -4.31
N CYS A 339 16.23 -7.85 -4.57
CA CYS A 339 17.10 -6.68 -4.47
C CYS A 339 16.72 -5.88 -3.22
N LEU A 340 17.57 -5.87 -2.19
CA LEU A 340 17.33 -5.13 -0.96
C LEU A 340 18.17 -3.85 -0.91
N GLN A 341 17.60 -2.77 -0.37
CA GLN A 341 18.28 -1.49 -0.13
C GLN A 341 18.27 -1.13 1.36
N GLU A 342 19.24 -0.33 1.78
CA GLU A 342 19.43 0.09 3.19
C GLU A 342 19.73 -1.04 4.18
N VAL A 343 20.35 -2.13 3.70
CA VAL A 343 20.70 -3.27 4.55
C VAL A 343 21.88 -2.94 5.48
N THR A 344 21.69 -3.19 6.78
CA THR A 344 22.71 -3.07 7.84
C THR A 344 23.38 -4.41 8.13
N ASP A 345 24.54 -4.38 8.80
CA ASP A 345 25.27 -5.60 9.20
C ASP A 345 24.45 -6.53 10.10
N ASP A 346 23.69 -5.93 11.04
CA ASP A 346 22.87 -6.66 12.01
C ASP A 346 21.64 -7.27 11.35
N PHE A 347 20.96 -6.51 10.48
CA PHE A 347 19.80 -7.03 9.75
C PHE A 347 20.22 -8.12 8.76
N LEU A 348 21.36 -7.99 8.08
CA LEU A 348 21.87 -9.06 7.20
C LEU A 348 22.12 -10.35 7.96
N GLN A 349 22.75 -10.27 9.15
CA GLN A 349 22.99 -11.43 9.98
C GLN A 349 21.67 -12.08 10.44
N TYR A 350 20.69 -11.28 10.85
CA TYR A 350 19.36 -11.78 11.21
C TYR A 350 18.63 -12.43 10.03
N LEU A 351 18.62 -11.76 8.87
CA LEU A 351 17.99 -12.21 7.62
C LEU A 351 18.54 -13.57 7.17
N LEU A 352 19.86 -13.70 7.11
CA LEU A 352 20.53 -14.93 6.67
C LEU A 352 20.60 -16.00 7.76
N SER A 353 20.20 -15.69 9.00
CA SER A 353 20.03 -16.67 10.07
C SER A 353 18.63 -17.29 10.10
N ASN A 354 17.66 -16.70 9.40
CA ASN A 354 16.30 -17.19 9.35
C ASN A 354 16.16 -18.42 8.44
N ASN A 355 15.61 -19.52 8.96
CA ASN A 355 15.48 -20.78 8.24
C ASN A 355 14.59 -20.69 6.97
N ALA A 356 13.49 -19.94 7.03
CA ALA A 356 12.60 -19.77 5.88
C ALA A 356 13.29 -19.00 4.74
N ILE A 357 14.11 -18.01 5.08
CA ILE A 357 14.92 -17.26 4.12
C ILE A 357 16.03 -18.14 3.54
N ARG A 358 16.79 -18.86 4.36
CA ARG A 358 17.84 -19.80 3.90
C ARG A 358 17.29 -20.84 2.91
N THR A 359 16.10 -21.35 3.20
CA THR A 359 15.41 -22.33 2.34
C THR A 359 14.94 -21.71 1.02
N ARG A 360 14.36 -20.50 1.07
CA ARG A 360 13.82 -19.80 -0.12
C ARG A 360 14.92 -19.21 -1.01
N TYR A 361 15.90 -18.56 -0.38
CA TYR A 361 16.97 -17.80 -1.01
C TYR A 361 18.33 -18.32 -0.51
N PRO A 362 18.76 -19.51 -0.95
CA PRO A 362 20.02 -20.12 -0.50
C PRO A 362 21.26 -19.43 -1.09
N LEU A 363 21.10 -18.43 -1.96
CA LEU A 363 22.20 -17.69 -2.57
C LEU A 363 22.14 -16.21 -2.19
N CYS A 364 23.27 -15.63 -1.81
CA CYS A 364 23.38 -14.22 -1.41
C CYS A 364 24.70 -13.61 -1.87
N THR A 365 24.73 -12.31 -2.11
CA THR A 365 25.99 -11.55 -2.32
C THR A 365 26.96 -11.65 -1.15
N HIS A 366 26.45 -11.73 0.08
CA HIS A 366 27.23 -11.67 1.32
C HIS A 366 26.88 -12.84 2.25
N SER A 367 27.79 -13.18 3.17
CA SER A 367 27.54 -14.11 4.28
C SER A 367 27.03 -13.38 5.53
N PRO A 368 26.45 -14.09 6.52
CA PRO A 368 26.05 -13.47 7.80
C PRO A 368 27.20 -12.74 8.52
N ASN A 369 28.43 -13.25 8.35
CA ASN A 369 29.65 -12.72 8.97
C ASN A 369 30.33 -11.63 8.13
N SER A 370 29.81 -11.31 6.95
CA SER A 370 30.37 -10.23 6.13
C SER A 370 30.26 -8.88 6.84
N VAL A 371 31.31 -8.07 6.73
CA VAL A 371 31.33 -6.68 7.18
C VAL A 371 30.96 -5.80 6.00
N LEU A 372 29.80 -5.15 6.06
CA LEU A 372 29.32 -4.32 4.97
C LEU A 372 30.05 -2.97 4.96
N PRO A 373 30.46 -2.43 3.80
CA PRO A 373 31.23 -1.18 3.76
C PRO A 373 30.45 0.06 4.22
N SER A 374 29.20 0.23 3.79
CA SER A 374 28.39 1.42 4.10
C SER A 374 27.46 1.17 5.29
N ILE A 375 26.83 2.23 5.81
CA ILE A 375 25.72 2.09 6.74
C ILE A 375 24.42 1.71 6.02
N ARG A 376 24.27 2.12 4.75
CA ARG A 376 23.15 1.77 3.86
C ARG A 376 23.67 1.00 2.66
N ASN A 377 23.53 -0.32 2.67
CA ASN A 377 24.05 -1.19 1.61
C ASN A 377 22.94 -1.75 0.74
N CYS A 378 23.31 -2.18 -0.46
CA CYS A 378 22.45 -2.99 -1.32
C CYS A 378 22.88 -4.45 -1.21
N VAL A 379 21.92 -5.38 -1.17
CA VAL A 379 22.18 -6.83 -1.08
C VAL A 379 21.26 -7.55 -2.05
N ILE A 380 21.82 -8.52 -2.78
CA ILE A 380 21.03 -9.40 -3.66
C ILE A 380 20.95 -10.80 -3.06
N LEU A 381 19.72 -11.32 -3.01
CA LEU A 381 19.39 -12.71 -2.66
C LEU A 381 18.77 -13.39 -3.89
N ALA A 382 19.02 -14.69 -4.06
CA ALA A 382 18.50 -15.46 -5.18
C ALA A 382 18.08 -16.88 -4.78
N THR A 383 17.06 -17.40 -5.47
CA THR A 383 16.64 -18.80 -5.31
C THR A 383 17.70 -19.75 -5.87
N GLY A 384 17.78 -20.98 -5.37
CA GLY A 384 18.76 -21.98 -5.87
C GLY A 384 18.64 -22.28 -7.37
N SER A 385 17.44 -22.11 -7.94
CA SER A 385 17.22 -22.22 -9.40
C SER A 385 18.04 -21.22 -10.21
N CYS A 386 18.36 -20.03 -9.68
CA CYS A 386 19.21 -19.04 -10.34
C CYS A 386 20.68 -19.48 -10.51
N GLY A 387 21.14 -20.43 -9.70
CA GLY A 387 22.54 -20.89 -9.65
C GLY A 387 23.51 -19.85 -9.06
N PRO A 388 24.71 -20.28 -8.64
CA PRO A 388 25.78 -19.38 -8.18
C PRO A 388 26.05 -18.24 -9.16
N PHE A 389 26.34 -17.04 -8.62
CA PHE A 389 26.53 -15.83 -9.41
C PHE A 389 27.76 -15.04 -8.95
N LYS A 390 28.31 -14.23 -9.86
CA LYS A 390 29.38 -13.28 -9.55
C LYS A 390 28.79 -11.91 -9.29
N TRP A 391 29.37 -11.14 -8.40
CA TRP A 391 28.94 -9.76 -8.18
C TRP A 391 30.12 -8.83 -7.92
N GLN A 392 29.88 -7.53 -8.08
CA GLN A 392 30.84 -6.47 -7.81
C GLN A 392 30.10 -5.20 -7.40
N TRP A 393 30.84 -4.28 -6.77
CA TRP A 393 30.34 -2.97 -6.38
C TRP A 393 30.76 -1.89 -7.39
N LEU A 394 29.80 -1.10 -7.87
CA LEU A 394 30.04 0.08 -8.70
C LEU A 394 29.95 1.34 -7.84
N ASP A 395 31.07 2.04 -7.67
CA ASP A 395 31.12 3.30 -6.93
C ASP A 395 30.52 4.46 -7.74
N PHE A 396 29.75 5.31 -7.06
CA PHE A 396 29.32 6.59 -7.59
C PHE A 396 30.17 7.74 -7.05
N ALA A 397 30.14 8.89 -7.73
CA ALA A 397 30.90 10.08 -7.33
C ALA A 397 30.59 10.55 -5.90
N LYS A 398 29.36 10.32 -5.42
CA LYS A 398 28.96 10.60 -4.03
C LYS A 398 29.39 9.42 -3.15
N ARG A 399 30.21 9.68 -2.13
CA ARG A 399 30.64 8.68 -1.14
C ARG A 399 29.44 7.96 -0.51
N HIS A 400 29.63 6.68 -0.17
CA HIS A 400 28.60 5.79 0.39
C HIS A 400 27.38 5.53 -0.53
N LYS A 401 27.45 5.94 -1.80
CA LYS A 401 26.45 5.61 -2.81
C LYS A 401 27.12 4.79 -3.93
N GLY A 402 26.45 3.74 -4.34
CA GLY A 402 26.91 2.82 -5.38
C GLY A 402 25.81 1.86 -5.80
N ALA A 403 26.15 0.90 -6.64
CA ALA A 403 25.26 -0.14 -7.10
C ALA A 403 25.91 -1.52 -7.00
N VAL A 404 25.13 -2.54 -6.63
CA VAL A 404 25.58 -3.94 -6.70
C VAL A 404 25.22 -4.48 -8.07
N ILE A 405 26.21 -4.99 -8.79
CA ILE A 405 26.02 -5.59 -10.12
C ILE A 405 26.27 -7.09 -10.00
N ALA A 406 25.22 -7.90 -10.15
CA ALA A 406 25.28 -9.35 -10.11
C ALA A 406 25.08 -9.95 -11.51
N SER A 407 25.92 -10.92 -11.85
CA SER A 407 25.97 -11.62 -13.12
C SER A 407 25.63 -13.09 -12.90
N PHE A 408 24.50 -13.55 -13.46
CA PHE A 408 23.95 -14.89 -13.33
C PHE A 408 24.21 -15.72 -14.60
N PRO A 409 25.25 -16.59 -14.61
CA PRO A 409 25.63 -17.35 -15.81
C PRO A 409 24.58 -18.39 -16.23
N LYS A 410 23.90 -18.99 -15.25
CA LYS A 410 22.88 -20.02 -15.47
C LYS A 410 21.64 -19.49 -16.19
N LEU A 411 21.24 -18.25 -15.89
CA LEU A 411 20.05 -17.56 -16.45
C LEU A 411 20.33 -16.89 -17.82
N GLY A 412 21.29 -17.43 -18.57
CA GLY A 412 21.76 -16.91 -19.84
C GLY A 412 22.77 -17.89 -20.44
N SER A 413 23.97 -17.41 -20.75
CA SER A 413 25.15 -18.26 -20.97
C SER A 413 26.35 -17.71 -20.19
N PRO A 414 27.43 -18.49 -19.99
CA PRO A 414 28.66 -17.99 -19.36
C PRO A 414 29.21 -16.72 -20.05
N ASP A 415 29.08 -16.62 -21.37
CA ASP A 415 29.52 -15.46 -22.16
C ASP A 415 28.47 -14.33 -22.25
N ARG A 416 27.20 -14.63 -21.96
CA ARG A 416 26.06 -13.69 -21.99
C ARG A 416 25.14 -13.93 -20.79
N PRO A 417 25.62 -13.68 -19.56
CA PRO A 417 24.84 -13.89 -18.34
C PRO A 417 23.65 -12.91 -18.27
N LEU A 418 22.65 -13.22 -17.45
CA LEU A 418 21.69 -12.20 -17.03
C LEU A 418 22.36 -11.29 -15.99
N VAL A 419 22.36 -9.98 -16.22
CA VAL A 419 22.91 -9.01 -15.27
C VAL A 419 21.76 -8.35 -14.51
N VAL A 420 21.79 -8.42 -13.18
CA VAL A 420 20.84 -7.73 -12.31
C VAL A 420 21.60 -6.73 -11.45
N THR A 421 21.17 -5.48 -11.48
CA THR A 421 21.76 -4.40 -10.71
C THR A 421 20.80 -3.92 -9.64
N THR A 422 21.29 -3.77 -8.41
CA THR A 422 20.55 -3.13 -7.31
C THR A 422 21.06 -1.72 -7.04
N VAL A 423 20.16 -0.74 -7.02
CA VAL A 423 20.47 0.68 -6.80
C VAL A 423 19.76 1.26 -5.57
N HIS A 424 20.40 2.22 -4.92
CA HIS A 424 19.77 3.12 -3.97
C HIS A 424 20.29 4.55 -4.23
N LEU A 425 19.57 5.30 -5.08
CA LEU A 425 20.03 6.58 -5.59
C LEU A 425 19.95 7.70 -4.53
N THR A 426 20.46 8.88 -4.88
CA THR A 426 20.47 10.02 -3.95
C THR A 426 19.07 10.54 -3.66
N CYS A 427 18.70 10.67 -2.39
CA CYS A 427 17.40 11.20 -1.98
C CYS A 427 17.26 12.72 -2.16
N GLY A 428 16.01 13.19 -2.22
CA GLY A 428 15.65 14.61 -2.29
C GLY A 428 15.51 15.18 -3.71
N LEU A 429 14.83 16.32 -3.80
CA LEU A 429 14.45 17.00 -5.06
C LEU A 429 15.29 18.25 -5.36
N GLY A 430 16.15 18.71 -4.44
CA GLY A 430 16.99 19.90 -4.67
C GLY A 430 17.98 19.74 -5.84
N ASP A 431 18.45 20.85 -6.40
CA ASP A 431 19.32 20.88 -7.59
C ASP A 431 20.53 19.93 -7.50
N GLY A 432 21.22 19.93 -6.36
CA GLY A 432 22.35 19.04 -6.11
C GLY A 432 21.98 17.55 -6.03
N SER A 433 20.80 17.23 -5.48
CA SER A 433 20.29 15.85 -5.41
C SER A 433 19.87 15.33 -6.79
N VAL A 434 19.20 16.15 -7.60
CA VAL A 434 18.79 15.78 -8.97
C VAL A 434 20.02 15.60 -9.86
N SER A 435 20.98 16.53 -9.81
CA SER A 435 22.25 16.41 -10.54
C SER A 435 23.03 15.15 -10.17
N ALA A 436 23.07 14.81 -8.87
CA ALA A 436 23.67 13.57 -8.39
C ALA A 436 22.95 12.33 -8.96
N LYS A 437 21.60 12.28 -8.91
CA LYS A 437 20.82 11.17 -9.50
C LYS A 437 21.09 10.99 -10.99
N ALA A 438 21.12 12.08 -11.75
CA ALA A 438 21.40 12.06 -13.19
C ALA A 438 22.81 11.49 -13.48
N SER A 439 23.81 11.93 -12.71
CA SER A 439 25.18 11.44 -12.83
C SER A 439 25.31 9.95 -12.47
N GLN A 440 24.58 9.50 -11.44
CA GLN A 440 24.53 8.09 -11.01
C GLN A 440 23.91 7.19 -12.08
N LEU A 441 22.76 7.57 -12.63
CA LEU A 441 22.10 6.82 -13.72
C LEU A 441 22.97 6.77 -14.98
N LYS A 442 23.63 7.88 -15.33
CA LYS A 442 24.56 7.93 -16.46
C LYS A 442 25.79 7.04 -16.27
N ALA A 443 26.37 7.03 -15.07
CA ALA A 443 27.49 6.15 -14.75
C ALA A 443 27.08 4.67 -14.85
N LEU A 444 25.90 4.33 -14.34
CA LEU A 444 25.37 2.97 -14.43
C LEU A 444 25.08 2.55 -15.88
N SER A 445 24.41 3.40 -16.67
CA SER A 445 24.09 3.09 -18.07
C SER A 445 25.35 2.92 -18.92
N THR A 446 26.35 3.78 -18.70
CA THR A 446 27.67 3.68 -19.35
C THR A 446 28.35 2.36 -18.97
N TYR A 447 28.37 2.01 -17.69
CA TYR A 447 28.97 0.76 -17.21
C TYR A 447 28.33 -0.46 -17.89
N LEU A 448 27.00 -0.56 -17.85
CA LEU A 448 26.28 -1.70 -18.42
C LEU A 448 26.52 -1.82 -19.93
N ARG A 449 26.47 -0.70 -20.67
CA ARG A 449 26.72 -0.66 -22.12
C ARG A 449 28.15 -1.06 -22.49
N THR A 450 29.14 -0.62 -21.72
CA THR A 450 30.55 -0.90 -22.03
C THR A 450 30.96 -2.31 -21.60
N LYS A 451 30.56 -2.76 -20.41
CA LYS A 451 31.05 -4.03 -19.84
C LYS A 451 30.16 -5.23 -20.16
N HIS A 452 28.88 -5.03 -20.45
CA HIS A 452 27.93 -6.13 -20.68
C HIS A 452 27.09 -6.01 -21.97
N PRO A 453 27.60 -5.48 -23.11
CA PRO A 453 26.80 -5.05 -24.26
C PRO A 453 25.80 -6.10 -24.78
N THR A 454 26.21 -7.37 -24.80
CA THR A 454 25.47 -8.51 -25.36
C THR A 454 24.54 -9.19 -24.35
N SER A 455 24.65 -8.86 -23.07
CA SER A 455 23.83 -9.44 -21.99
C SER A 455 22.49 -8.72 -21.84
N GLU A 456 21.50 -9.42 -21.28
CA GLU A 456 20.26 -8.81 -20.80
C GLU A 456 20.52 -8.16 -19.44
N TRP A 457 19.96 -6.97 -19.20
CA TRP A 457 20.14 -6.26 -17.93
C TRP A 457 18.81 -5.88 -17.30
N ILE A 458 18.78 -5.95 -15.98
CA ILE A 458 17.68 -5.51 -15.13
C ILE A 458 18.27 -4.59 -14.06
N VAL A 459 17.67 -3.43 -13.85
CA VAL A 459 18.04 -2.51 -12.76
C VAL A 459 16.84 -2.37 -11.84
N ALA A 460 16.97 -2.82 -10.60
CA ALA A 460 15.90 -2.77 -9.62
C ALA A 460 16.37 -2.08 -8.34
N GLY A 461 15.52 -1.30 -7.70
CA GLY A 461 15.93 -0.60 -6.47
C GLY A 461 15.12 0.63 -6.18
N ASP A 462 15.60 1.38 -5.20
CA ASP A 462 15.07 2.68 -4.84
C ASP A 462 15.78 3.78 -5.65
N PHE A 463 15.06 4.33 -6.62
CA PHE A 463 15.55 5.39 -7.49
C PHE A 463 15.41 6.79 -6.87
N ASN A 464 14.64 6.95 -5.79
CA ASN A 464 14.39 8.25 -5.15
C ASN A 464 13.94 9.34 -6.16
N LEU A 465 13.23 8.94 -7.22
CA LEU A 465 12.70 9.85 -8.25
C LEU A 465 11.30 10.28 -7.85
N GLN A 466 11.11 11.57 -7.59
CA GLN A 466 9.79 12.15 -7.34
C GLN A 466 8.92 12.00 -8.59
N SER A 467 7.79 11.32 -8.44
CA SER A 467 6.85 11.03 -9.53
C SER A 467 5.68 12.01 -9.59
N SER A 468 5.34 12.69 -8.48
CA SER A 468 4.22 13.65 -8.48
C SER A 468 4.61 14.97 -9.12
N VAL A 469 3.85 15.37 -10.14
CA VAL A 469 3.99 16.68 -10.81
C VAL A 469 3.77 17.82 -9.82
N GLN A 470 2.81 17.68 -8.90
CA GLN A 470 2.49 18.72 -7.92
C GLN A 470 3.62 18.95 -6.91
N SER A 471 4.29 17.90 -6.46
CA SER A 471 5.47 18.05 -5.59
C SER A 471 6.61 18.77 -6.32
N ILE A 472 6.74 18.56 -7.64
CA ILE A 472 7.73 19.23 -8.49
C ILE A 472 7.35 20.71 -8.71
N ASP A 473 6.09 21.00 -9.06
CA ASP A 473 5.56 22.35 -9.26
C ASP A 473 5.63 23.18 -7.98
N SER A 474 5.28 22.57 -6.85
CA SER A 474 5.35 23.18 -5.51
C SER A 474 6.79 23.49 -5.14
N ALA A 475 7.74 22.60 -5.47
CA ALA A 475 9.16 22.85 -5.23
C ALA A 475 9.67 24.04 -6.07
N LEU A 476 9.24 24.18 -7.33
CA LEU A 476 9.59 25.33 -8.16
C LEU A 476 8.98 26.62 -7.60
N THR A 477 7.68 26.60 -7.28
CA THR A 477 6.93 27.74 -6.73
C THR A 477 7.55 28.24 -5.42
N ASN A 478 7.95 27.31 -4.55
CA ASN A 478 8.61 27.60 -3.28
C ASN A 478 10.13 27.87 -3.42
N ARG A 479 10.65 28.01 -4.65
CA ARG A 479 12.08 28.25 -4.94
C ARG A 479 13.04 27.22 -4.31
N ARG A 480 12.59 25.98 -4.12
CA ARG A 480 13.42 24.86 -3.63
C ARG A 480 14.23 24.19 -4.75
N ILE A 481 13.86 24.42 -6.00
CA ILE A 481 14.57 23.96 -7.21
C ILE A 481 14.69 25.09 -8.23
N SER A 482 15.74 25.02 -9.06
CA SER A 482 15.95 25.88 -10.22
C SER A 482 15.04 25.50 -11.40
N LYS A 483 14.87 26.43 -12.35
CA LYS A 483 14.11 26.18 -13.59
C LYS A 483 14.72 25.05 -14.42
N ASP A 484 16.05 25.00 -14.50
CA ASP A 484 16.78 23.93 -15.22
C ASP A 484 16.53 22.56 -14.59
N THR A 485 16.50 22.48 -13.25
CA THR A 485 16.19 21.24 -12.53
C THR A 485 14.73 20.85 -12.72
N TYR A 486 13.81 21.81 -12.73
CA TYR A 486 12.41 21.55 -13.04
C TYR A 486 12.26 20.94 -14.45
N GLU A 487 12.87 21.55 -15.47
CA GLU A 487 12.84 21.04 -16.85
C GLU A 487 13.47 19.64 -16.95
N LEU A 488 14.58 19.39 -16.26
CA LEU A 488 15.25 18.09 -16.24
C LEU A 488 14.40 16.99 -15.57
N VAL A 489 13.75 17.29 -14.43
CA VAL A 489 12.90 16.32 -13.74
C VAL A 489 11.63 16.05 -14.54
N ARG A 490 11.02 17.10 -15.15
CA ARG A 490 9.83 16.96 -16.01
C ARG A 490 10.11 16.16 -17.28
N LYS A 491 11.30 16.29 -17.86
CA LYS A 491 11.75 15.47 -18.99
C LYS A 491 11.97 14.00 -18.63
N GLY A 492 12.14 13.69 -17.34
CA GLY A 492 12.51 12.35 -16.87
C GLY A 492 14.02 12.15 -16.83
N LEU A 493 14.52 11.59 -15.72
CA LEU A 493 15.94 11.26 -15.54
C LEU A 493 16.31 9.87 -16.09
N ILE A 494 15.31 9.03 -16.36
CA ILE A 494 15.50 7.70 -16.93
C ILE A 494 15.58 7.87 -18.44
N ASP A 495 16.67 7.40 -19.02
CA ASP A 495 16.85 7.39 -20.47
C ASP A 495 16.03 6.22 -21.06
N GLU A 496 14.86 6.55 -21.60
CA GLU A 496 13.89 5.60 -22.16
C GLU A 496 14.43 4.86 -23.40
N GLU A 497 15.44 5.40 -24.08
CA GLU A 497 16.12 4.68 -25.16
C GLU A 497 16.97 3.53 -24.61
N VAL A 498 17.44 3.62 -23.37
CA VAL A 498 18.23 2.57 -22.70
C VAL A 498 17.34 1.61 -21.90
N PHE A 499 16.39 2.16 -21.16
CA PHE A 499 15.65 1.48 -20.13
C PHE A 499 14.15 1.55 -20.39
N SER A 500 13.45 0.45 -20.18
CA SER A 500 12.00 0.41 -20.14
C SER A 500 11.56 0.12 -18.70
N ASP A 501 10.71 0.97 -18.13
CA ASP A 501 10.16 0.76 -16.79
C ASP A 501 9.08 -0.32 -16.84
N ALA A 502 9.26 -1.38 -16.05
CA ALA A 502 8.34 -2.50 -16.04
C ALA A 502 6.90 -2.11 -15.66
N TRP A 503 6.77 -1.07 -14.83
CA TRP A 503 5.51 -0.56 -14.35
C TRP A 503 4.78 0.29 -15.38
N GLU A 504 5.48 1.21 -16.07
CA GLU A 504 4.91 2.04 -17.15
C GLU A 504 4.45 1.16 -18.31
N PHE A 505 5.18 0.07 -18.58
CA PHE A 505 4.73 -0.93 -19.52
C PHE A 505 3.36 -1.48 -19.07
N PHE A 506 3.08 -1.78 -17.78
CA PHE A 506 1.78 -2.37 -17.35
C PHE A 506 0.63 -1.35 -17.23
N PHE A 507 0.92 -0.12 -16.79
CA PHE A 507 -0.08 0.89 -16.45
C PHE A 507 -0.17 2.08 -17.45
N GLY A 508 0.68 2.12 -18.48
CA GLY A 508 0.74 3.15 -19.52
C GLY A 508 1.69 4.32 -19.16
N SER A 509 2.44 4.84 -20.14
CA SER A 509 3.13 6.13 -20.03
C SER A 509 2.11 7.26 -20.25
N ASN A 510 1.83 8.04 -19.21
CA ASN A 510 0.99 9.23 -19.34
C ASN A 510 1.81 10.37 -19.97
N GLU A 511 1.90 10.41 -21.30
CA GLU A 511 2.52 11.55 -22.03
C GLU A 511 1.55 12.73 -22.25
N GLU A 512 0.32 12.68 -21.73
CA GLU A 512 -0.58 13.82 -21.76
C GLU A 512 -0.51 14.60 -20.43
N ASP A 513 0.08 15.79 -20.49
CA ASP A 513 0.31 16.74 -19.38
C ASP A 513 -0.96 17.29 -18.67
N ASP A 514 -2.13 16.65 -18.82
CA ASP A 514 -3.42 17.09 -18.27
C ASP A 514 -4.25 15.95 -17.61
N VAL A 515 -3.60 14.90 -17.08
CA VAL A 515 -4.32 13.82 -16.37
C VAL A 515 -4.73 14.27 -14.94
N PRO A 516 -6.00 14.07 -14.51
CA PRO A 516 -6.49 14.48 -13.19
C PRO A 516 -5.73 13.86 -12.01
N TYR A 517 -5.72 14.63 -10.92
CA TYR A 517 -5.12 14.47 -9.57
C TYR A 517 -5.07 13.04 -8.95
N GLU A 518 -5.86 12.07 -9.44
CA GLU A 518 -5.88 10.69 -8.93
C GLU A 518 -4.91 9.71 -9.62
N ALA A 519 -4.24 10.10 -10.71
CA ALA A 519 -3.19 9.29 -11.33
C ALA A 519 -1.85 9.31 -10.57
N ASP A 520 -1.63 10.29 -9.67
CA ASP A 520 -0.39 10.41 -8.88
C ASP A 520 -0.23 9.30 -7.81
N ASN A 521 -1.32 8.57 -7.48
CA ASN A 521 -1.31 7.53 -6.44
C ASN A 521 -1.20 6.09 -6.98
N THR A 522 -1.43 5.88 -8.29
CA THR A 522 -1.42 4.53 -8.88
C THR A 522 0.01 3.97 -8.92
N GLY A 523 0.32 3.09 -7.96
CA GLY A 523 1.61 2.40 -7.90
C GLY A 523 2.67 3.03 -7.02
N ALA A 524 2.30 3.98 -6.16
CA ALA A 524 3.23 4.53 -5.18
C ALA A 524 3.79 3.43 -4.27
N THR A 525 5.11 3.43 -4.11
CA THR A 525 5.84 2.50 -3.24
C THR A 525 6.04 3.15 -1.88
N PHE A 526 6.23 4.47 -1.85
CA PHE A 526 6.15 5.28 -0.65
C PHE A 526 4.77 5.92 -0.57
N ASN A 527 3.94 5.57 0.43
CA ASN A 527 2.60 6.13 0.58
C ASN A 527 2.31 6.51 2.06
N PRO A 528 2.48 7.79 2.43
CA PRO A 528 2.20 8.28 3.79
C PRO A 528 0.75 8.12 4.25
N PHE A 529 -0.21 7.95 3.33
CA PHE A 529 -1.63 7.79 3.68
C PHE A 529 -1.98 6.38 4.14
N THR A 530 -1.23 5.37 3.69
CA THR A 530 -1.52 3.95 3.98
C THR A 530 -0.40 3.24 4.74
N ASN A 531 0.78 3.85 4.86
CA ASN A 531 1.92 3.32 5.59
C ASN A 531 2.28 4.25 6.77
N PRO A 532 2.09 3.82 8.04
CA PRO A 532 2.39 4.63 9.21
C PRO A 532 3.87 5.00 9.36
N VAL A 533 4.79 4.12 8.92
CA VAL A 533 6.23 4.40 8.95
C VAL A 533 6.57 5.51 7.94
N ALA A 534 5.97 5.46 6.76
CA ALA A 534 6.08 6.56 5.78
C ALA A 534 5.46 7.85 6.32
N ALA A 535 4.31 7.78 7.00
CA ALA A 535 3.64 8.93 7.59
C ALA A 535 4.52 9.66 8.61
N GLU A 536 5.22 8.92 9.47
CA GLU A 536 6.14 9.49 10.46
C GLU A 536 7.28 10.28 9.84
N ILE A 537 7.84 9.79 8.73
CA ILE A 537 8.92 10.47 8.00
C ILE A 537 8.43 11.82 7.45
N VAL A 538 7.15 11.93 7.06
CA VAL A 538 6.60 13.12 6.41
C VAL A 538 5.95 14.11 7.38
N ARG A 539 5.84 13.79 8.68
CA ARG A 539 5.28 14.69 9.73
C ARG A 539 5.90 16.10 9.77
N TRP A 540 7.07 16.29 9.16
CA TRP A 540 7.82 17.55 9.13
C TRP A 540 7.97 18.17 7.72
N SER A 541 7.37 17.57 6.69
CA SER A 541 7.45 18.07 5.30
C SER A 541 6.10 18.62 4.83
N SER A 542 6.16 19.63 3.98
CA SER A 542 5.00 20.44 3.56
C SER A 542 4.08 19.74 2.55
N ASP A 543 4.35 18.50 2.14
CA ASP A 543 3.57 17.80 1.10
C ASP A 543 3.62 16.26 1.29
N PRO A 544 2.63 15.64 1.99
CA PRO A 544 2.59 14.21 2.33
C PRO A 544 2.13 13.28 1.20
N ARG A 545 2.64 13.46 -0.02
CA ARG A 545 2.11 12.75 -1.18
C ARG A 545 2.74 11.39 -1.42
N PRO A 546 1.99 10.44 -1.98
CA PRO A 546 2.52 9.17 -2.44
C PRO A 546 3.52 9.35 -3.59
N GLN A 547 4.58 8.55 -3.59
CA GLN A 547 5.68 8.62 -4.56
C GLN A 547 6.10 7.21 -4.99
N ARG A 548 6.54 7.08 -6.25
CA ARG A 548 7.03 5.81 -6.81
C ARG A 548 8.56 5.80 -6.88
N TYR A 549 9.16 5.48 -5.74
CA TYR A 549 10.61 5.43 -5.58
C TYR A 549 11.21 4.09 -6.03
N ASP A 550 10.55 2.97 -5.72
CA ASP A 550 11.03 1.66 -6.13
C ASP A 550 10.60 1.34 -7.57
N ARG A 551 11.58 0.98 -8.39
CA ARG A 551 11.34 0.67 -9.81
C ARG A 551 12.12 -0.58 -10.23
N VAL A 552 11.61 -1.23 -11.28
CA VAL A 552 12.28 -2.32 -11.98
C VAL A 552 12.38 -1.93 -13.44
N LEU A 553 13.58 -1.59 -13.89
CA LEU A 553 13.89 -1.22 -15.27
C LEU A 553 14.50 -2.42 -15.99
N ILE A 554 14.06 -2.66 -17.22
CA ILE A 554 14.62 -3.68 -18.12
C ILE A 554 15.30 -3.00 -19.31
N LYS A 555 16.25 -3.69 -19.93
CA LYS A 555 16.88 -3.23 -21.18
C LYS A 555 15.82 -3.04 -22.28
N SER A 556 15.69 -1.81 -22.82
CA SER A 556 14.69 -1.46 -23.84
C SER A 556 14.81 -2.32 -25.11
N THR A 557 16.03 -2.57 -25.55
CA THR A 557 16.39 -3.41 -26.72
C THR A 557 16.51 -4.90 -26.39
N GLY A 558 16.15 -5.28 -25.16
CA GLY A 558 16.29 -6.64 -24.64
C GLY A 558 15.15 -7.60 -25.01
N ASN A 559 15.40 -8.89 -24.76
CA ASN A 559 14.46 -10.00 -25.00
C ASN A 559 13.49 -10.25 -23.85
N LEU A 560 13.65 -9.55 -22.73
CA LEU A 560 12.74 -9.63 -21.59
C LEU A 560 11.45 -8.86 -21.87
N ARG A 561 10.32 -9.43 -21.44
CA ARG A 561 9.02 -8.77 -21.41
C ARG A 561 8.41 -8.92 -20.03
N VAL A 562 7.62 -7.93 -19.64
CA VAL A 562 6.98 -7.90 -18.32
C VAL A 562 5.62 -8.55 -18.42
N ARG A 563 5.36 -9.52 -17.55
CA ARG A 563 4.11 -10.28 -17.50
C ARG A 563 3.16 -9.81 -16.42
N ASP A 564 3.68 -9.47 -15.25
CA ASP A 564 2.90 -9.06 -14.07
C ASP A 564 3.78 -8.14 -13.21
N VAL A 565 3.18 -7.12 -12.61
CA VAL A 565 3.84 -6.26 -11.63
C VAL A 565 2.91 -6.05 -10.45
N ARG A 566 3.38 -6.32 -9.24
CA ARG A 566 2.61 -6.21 -8.00
C ARG A 566 3.44 -5.57 -6.89
N ARG A 567 2.75 -5.03 -5.90
CA ARG A 567 3.38 -4.60 -4.64
C ARG A 567 3.31 -5.72 -3.61
N PHE A 568 4.21 -5.70 -2.63
CA PHE A 568 4.24 -6.65 -1.51
C PHE A 568 4.74 -5.96 -0.22
N GLY A 569 4.76 -6.71 0.89
CA GLY A 569 5.18 -6.20 2.19
C GLY A 569 4.08 -5.51 2.99
N PHE A 570 2.83 -5.72 2.59
CA PHE A 570 1.67 -5.32 3.37
C PHE A 570 1.58 -6.15 4.66
N PRO A 571 1.21 -5.55 5.80
CA PRO A 571 1.18 -6.26 7.09
C PRO A 571 0.23 -7.46 7.07
N GLU A 572 0.70 -8.60 7.60
CA GLU A 572 -0.11 -9.80 7.81
C GLU A 572 -1.04 -9.58 9.01
N ILE A 573 -2.33 -9.85 8.81
CA ILE A 573 -3.32 -9.62 9.85
C ILE A 573 -3.44 -10.91 10.65
N ASN A 574 -2.79 -10.95 11.81
CA ASN A 574 -2.96 -12.04 12.76
C ASN A 574 -4.39 -12.00 13.29
N SER A 575 -5.16 -13.06 13.05
CA SER A 575 -6.54 -13.28 13.50
C SER A 575 -6.70 -13.47 15.02
N GLN A 576 -5.71 -13.07 15.82
CA GLN A 576 -5.72 -13.11 17.28
C GLN A 576 -5.80 -11.67 17.81
N GLY A 577 -7.00 -11.28 18.25
CA GLY A 577 -7.31 -9.95 18.74
C GLY A 577 -6.38 -9.48 19.85
N CYS A 578 -5.56 -8.49 19.54
CA CYS A 578 -4.91 -7.61 20.50
C CYS A 578 -4.45 -6.37 19.74
N GLU A 579 -5.12 -5.23 19.96
CA GLU A 579 -4.70 -3.81 19.95
C GLU A 579 -3.36 -3.36 19.30
N LYS A 580 -2.80 -4.07 18.32
CA LYS A 580 -1.54 -3.70 17.69
C LYS A 580 -1.82 -2.78 16.51
N THR A 581 -1.38 -1.53 16.67
CA THR A 581 -1.08 -0.57 15.59
C THR A 581 -0.57 -1.29 14.34
N LEU A 582 -1.00 -0.93 13.12
CA LEU A 582 -0.45 -1.54 11.90
C LEU A 582 1.08 -1.48 11.92
N GLU A 583 1.72 -2.62 12.17
CA GLU A 583 3.17 -2.73 12.22
C GLU A 583 3.68 -2.94 10.78
N CYS A 584 4.14 -1.87 10.14
CA CYS A 584 4.78 -1.96 8.83
C CYS A 584 6.29 -2.18 8.99
N GLY A 585 6.83 -3.11 8.20
CA GLY A 585 8.26 -3.42 8.23
C GLY A 585 9.14 -2.30 7.68
N SER A 586 8.64 -1.52 6.71
CA SER A 586 9.38 -0.47 6.00
C SER A 586 8.48 0.73 5.70
N ASP A 587 9.07 1.89 5.41
CA ASP A 587 8.38 3.07 4.86
C ASP A 587 8.00 2.92 3.38
N HIS A 588 8.48 1.87 2.72
CA HIS A 588 8.14 1.54 1.34
C HIS A 588 7.36 0.21 1.27
N TRP A 589 6.50 0.09 0.27
CA TRP A 589 5.97 -1.18 -0.22
C TRP A 589 6.93 -1.76 -1.26
N GLY A 590 7.27 -3.03 -1.16
CA GLY A 590 8.13 -3.69 -2.13
C GLY A 590 7.45 -3.84 -3.49
N VAL A 591 8.24 -3.91 -4.57
CA VAL A 591 7.74 -4.12 -5.94
C VAL A 591 8.25 -5.44 -6.48
N ARG A 592 7.35 -6.29 -6.97
CA ARG A 592 7.64 -7.56 -7.63
C ARG A 592 7.21 -7.49 -9.09
N ALA A 593 8.16 -7.70 -10.01
CA ALA A 593 7.91 -7.87 -11.44
C ALA A 593 8.17 -9.32 -11.86
N MET A 594 7.20 -9.96 -12.51
CA MET A 594 7.40 -11.22 -13.23
C MET A 594 7.70 -10.91 -14.69
N LEU A 595 8.82 -11.44 -15.19
CA LEU A 595 9.29 -11.24 -16.56
C LEU A 595 9.35 -12.57 -17.28
N ASN A 596 9.15 -12.57 -18.60
CA ASN A 596 9.35 -13.73 -19.45
C ASN A 596 10.43 -13.45 -20.51
N PHE A 597 11.21 -14.48 -20.80
CA PHE A 597 12.10 -14.47 -21.97
C PHE A 597 11.24 -14.79 -23.22
N ARG A 598 11.45 -14.08 -24.33
CA ARG A 598 10.80 -14.44 -25.60
C ARG A 598 11.08 -15.91 -25.93
N PRO A 599 10.06 -16.72 -26.26
CA PRO A 599 10.31 -18.06 -26.79
C PRO A 599 10.94 -17.92 -28.17
N ASP A 600 12.05 -18.65 -28.40
CA ASP A 600 12.35 -19.09 -29.76
C ASP A 600 11.17 -19.95 -30.23
N VAL A 601 10.74 -19.74 -31.47
CA VAL A 601 9.54 -20.33 -32.06
C VAL A 601 9.47 -21.83 -31.80
N GLY A 602 8.53 -22.26 -30.96
CA GLY A 602 8.24 -23.66 -30.72
C GLY A 602 7.74 -23.92 -29.30
N ASP A 603 6.49 -24.36 -29.21
CA ASP A 603 5.91 -25.14 -28.12
C ASP A 603 5.01 -24.38 -27.13
N ALA A 604 3.73 -24.29 -27.52
CA ALA A 604 2.60 -23.87 -26.70
C ALA A 604 1.70 -25.09 -26.45
N GLY A 605 1.96 -25.81 -25.36
CA GLY A 605 1.12 -26.88 -24.85
C GLY A 605 0.40 -26.49 -23.55
N ASN A 606 -0.92 -26.35 -23.66
CA ASN A 606 -2.00 -26.37 -22.66
C ASN A 606 -1.69 -26.54 -21.16
N GLN A 607 -2.35 -25.71 -20.32
CA GLN A 607 -3.43 -26.17 -19.42
C GLN A 607 -4.17 -24.99 -18.73
N GLY A 608 -5.51 -25.06 -18.75
CA GLY A 608 -6.46 -24.47 -17.79
C GLY A 608 -6.51 -22.95 -17.64
N LYS A 609 -7.11 -22.21 -18.60
CA LYS A 609 -7.51 -20.81 -18.40
C LYS A 609 -8.90 -20.59 -18.98
N SER A 610 -9.74 -19.80 -18.28
CA SER A 610 -10.92 -19.18 -18.87
C SER A 610 -10.58 -18.66 -20.25
N ALA A 611 -11.41 -18.99 -21.25
CA ALA A 611 -11.18 -18.59 -22.63
C ALA A 611 -11.01 -17.07 -22.69
N LYS A 612 -9.80 -16.62 -23.00
CA LYS A 612 -9.54 -15.19 -23.14
C LYS A 612 -10.28 -14.65 -24.36
N LEU A 613 -10.74 -13.41 -24.28
CA LEU A 613 -11.46 -12.71 -25.33
C LEU A 613 -10.47 -12.03 -26.28
N GLN A 614 -10.52 -12.35 -27.57
CA GLN A 614 -9.64 -11.72 -28.55
C GLN A 614 -9.96 -10.23 -28.71
N LEU A 615 -8.95 -9.37 -28.63
CA LEU A 615 -9.10 -7.94 -28.85
C LEU A 615 -9.43 -7.67 -30.33
N PRO A 616 -10.52 -6.93 -30.62
CA PRO A 616 -10.84 -6.57 -31.99
C PRO A 616 -9.90 -5.49 -32.52
N GLU A 617 -9.68 -5.48 -33.84
CA GLU A 617 -8.99 -4.37 -34.49
C GLU A 617 -9.90 -3.15 -34.61
N THR A 618 -9.30 -1.97 -34.51
CA THR A 618 -10.00 -0.68 -34.66
C THR A 618 -9.08 0.34 -35.30
N ASN A 619 -9.62 1.12 -36.23
CA ASN A 619 -8.91 2.21 -36.90
C ASN A 619 -9.00 3.54 -36.12
N VAL A 620 -9.63 3.53 -34.94
CA VAL A 620 -9.91 4.71 -34.13
C VAL A 620 -9.04 4.70 -32.87
N GLY A 621 -8.24 5.75 -32.71
CA GLY A 621 -7.45 5.98 -31.51
C GLY A 621 -8.27 6.62 -30.37
N ASP A 622 -7.70 6.63 -29.17
CA ASP A 622 -8.37 7.11 -27.95
C ASP A 622 -8.68 8.62 -27.95
N GLN A 623 -8.03 9.39 -28.82
CA GLN A 623 -8.30 10.82 -28.99
C GLN A 623 -9.77 11.13 -29.31
N LEU A 624 -10.40 10.29 -30.13
CA LEU A 624 -11.81 10.49 -30.48
C LEU A 624 -12.72 10.23 -29.27
N LEU A 625 -12.45 9.17 -28.51
CA LEU A 625 -13.20 8.87 -27.29
C LEU A 625 -13.04 9.99 -26.27
N LYS A 626 -11.81 10.49 -26.10
CA LYS A 626 -11.50 11.62 -25.22
C LYS A 626 -12.32 12.85 -25.61
N THR A 627 -12.33 13.22 -26.88
CA THR A 627 -13.14 14.36 -27.39
C THR A 627 -14.64 14.22 -27.11
N ILE A 628 -15.18 13.00 -27.17
CA ILE A 628 -16.60 12.71 -26.88
C ILE A 628 -16.89 12.84 -25.37
N VAL A 629 -15.93 12.46 -24.54
CA VAL A 629 -16.04 12.34 -23.08
C VAL A 629 -15.74 13.66 -22.37
N ASP A 630 -14.78 14.45 -22.86
CA ASP A 630 -14.28 15.69 -22.25
C ASP A 630 -15.37 16.67 -21.77
N PRO A 631 -16.46 16.94 -22.53
CA PRO A 631 -17.52 17.85 -22.09
C PRO A 631 -18.24 17.45 -20.81
N TYR A 632 -18.17 16.16 -20.42
CA TYR A 632 -18.81 15.61 -19.23
C TYR A 632 -17.84 15.47 -18.06
N MET A 633 -16.56 15.78 -18.26
CA MET A 633 -15.53 15.63 -17.24
C MET A 633 -15.62 16.72 -16.18
N PRO A 634 -15.42 16.38 -14.89
CA PRO A 634 -15.29 17.38 -13.85
C PRO A 634 -14.05 18.23 -14.12
N SER A 635 -14.16 19.54 -13.97
CA SER A 635 -13.02 20.45 -14.05
C SER A 635 -12.10 20.27 -12.84
N ARG A 636 -10.88 20.82 -12.91
CA ARG A 636 -9.96 20.86 -11.76
C ARG A 636 -10.58 21.60 -10.56
N ALA A 637 -11.41 22.62 -10.83
CA ALA A 637 -12.14 23.32 -9.79
C ALA A 637 -13.21 22.44 -9.12
N ASP A 638 -13.94 21.64 -9.91
CA ASP A 638 -14.95 20.70 -9.40
C ASP A 638 -14.34 19.61 -8.52
N HIS A 639 -13.14 19.14 -8.86
CA HIS A 639 -12.42 18.17 -8.05
C HIS A 639 -11.97 18.78 -6.71
N ASN A 640 -11.32 19.94 -6.76
CA ASN A 640 -10.89 20.66 -5.54
C ASN A 640 -12.08 20.98 -4.62
N ALA A 641 -13.24 21.32 -5.19
CA ALA A 641 -14.46 21.58 -4.44
C ALA A 641 -14.99 20.31 -3.75
N ARG A 642 -14.93 19.13 -4.39
CA ARG A 642 -15.30 17.84 -3.77
C ARG A 642 -14.36 17.44 -2.65
N GLU A 643 -13.05 17.58 -2.83
CA GLU A 643 -12.07 17.31 -1.76
C GLU A 643 -12.25 18.24 -0.55
N ALA A 644 -12.46 19.53 -0.79
CA ALA A 644 -12.76 20.49 0.27
C ALA A 644 -14.09 20.16 0.98
N ALA A 645 -15.09 19.70 0.22
CA ALA A 645 -16.39 19.28 0.77
C ALA A 645 -16.29 18.01 1.61
N ILE A 646 -15.55 16.99 1.16
CA ILE A 646 -15.27 15.75 1.93
C ILE A 646 -14.57 16.10 3.23
N THR A 647 -13.55 16.97 3.17
CA THR A 647 -12.78 17.41 4.34
C THR A 647 -13.69 18.16 5.33
N SER A 648 -14.50 19.09 4.83
CA SER A 648 -15.45 19.85 5.66
C SER A 648 -16.48 18.94 6.33
N LEU A 649 -17.01 17.95 5.59
CA LEU A 649 -17.95 16.97 6.11
C LEU A 649 -17.30 16.07 7.17
N ARG A 650 -16.05 15.65 6.93
CA ARG A 650 -15.26 14.88 7.90
C ARG A 650 -15.06 15.66 9.19
N GLU A 651 -14.63 16.93 9.11
CA GLU A 651 -14.41 17.78 10.28
C GLU A 651 -15.69 18.00 11.10
N VAL A 652 -16.83 18.23 10.43
CA VAL A 652 -18.14 18.38 11.10
C VAL A 652 -18.58 17.07 11.76
N LEU A 653 -18.40 15.94 11.08
CA LEU A 653 -18.74 14.63 11.63
C LEU A 653 -17.82 14.20 12.77
N LEU A 654 -16.54 14.60 12.77
CA LEU A 654 -15.56 14.24 13.79
C LEU A 654 -15.49 15.24 14.96
N GLN A 655 -15.99 16.46 14.78
CA GLN A 655 -15.92 17.54 15.77
C GLN A 655 -14.47 17.90 16.13
N GLU A 656 -13.59 17.97 15.13
CA GLU A 656 -12.24 18.55 15.27
C GLU A 656 -12.40 20.06 15.51
N GLN A 657 -12.42 20.50 16.77
CA GLN A 657 -12.28 21.94 17.04
C GLN A 657 -10.88 22.39 16.66
N GLU A 658 -10.79 23.49 15.92
CA GLU A 658 -9.57 24.25 15.70
C GLU A 658 -8.85 24.44 17.05
N SER A 659 -7.81 23.66 17.28
CA SER A 659 -6.87 23.97 18.35
C SER A 659 -6.07 25.18 17.88
N VAL A 660 -6.33 26.30 18.56
CA VAL A 660 -5.48 27.50 18.52
C VAL A 660 -4.03 27.04 18.60
N VAL A 661 -3.25 27.43 17.59
CA VAL A 661 -1.84 27.12 17.40
C VAL A 661 -1.07 27.17 18.73
N GLY A 662 -0.54 26.02 19.19
CA GLY A 662 0.51 25.99 20.21
C GLY A 662 0.34 25.08 21.43
N ALA A 663 -0.69 24.23 21.54
CA ALA A 663 -0.81 23.28 22.67
C ALA A 663 -0.89 21.82 22.20
N GLU A 664 -0.16 20.94 22.88
CA GLU A 664 -0.04 19.51 22.62
C GLU A 664 -1.40 18.82 22.43
N HIS A 665 -1.52 18.01 21.37
CA HIS A 665 -2.70 17.22 21.05
C HIS A 665 -2.97 16.17 22.14
N LYS A 666 -3.91 16.44 23.04
CA LYS A 666 -4.61 15.39 23.81
C LYS A 666 -6.01 15.23 23.21
N PRO A 667 -6.42 14.02 22.79
CA PRO A 667 -7.78 13.78 22.33
C PRO A 667 -8.76 14.11 23.46
N SER A 668 -9.75 14.94 23.17
CA SER A 668 -10.84 15.26 24.08
C SER A 668 -11.52 13.98 24.56
N ARG A 669 -11.63 13.79 25.88
CA ARG A 669 -12.35 12.65 26.50
C ARG A 669 -13.78 12.61 25.91
N GLY A 670 -14.08 11.61 25.07
CA GLY A 670 -15.41 11.38 24.48
C GLY A 670 -15.52 11.45 22.94
N ALA A 671 -14.41 11.60 22.20
CA ALA A 671 -14.45 11.53 20.72
C ALA A 671 -14.81 10.11 20.25
N ILE A 672 -15.89 9.98 19.47
CA ILE A 672 -16.31 8.71 18.86
C ILE A 672 -15.47 8.52 17.59
N PRO A 673 -14.69 7.44 17.46
CA PRO A 673 -13.91 7.20 16.25
C PRO A 673 -14.86 6.87 15.10
N ILE A 674 -14.80 7.70 14.06
CA ILE A 674 -15.57 7.54 12.82
C ILE A 674 -14.59 7.58 11.65
N ILE A 675 -14.70 6.61 10.76
CA ILE A 675 -13.98 6.61 9.49
C ILE A 675 -14.95 7.06 8.42
N LEU A 676 -14.58 8.07 7.64
CA LEU A 676 -15.31 8.51 6.45
C LEU A 676 -14.49 8.11 5.22
N ALA A 677 -14.99 7.17 4.44
CA ALA A 677 -14.33 6.65 3.25
C ALA A 677 -15.21 6.87 2.01
N PRO A 678 -14.74 7.61 0.99
CA PRO A 678 -15.43 7.68 -0.28
C PRO A 678 -15.51 6.30 -0.93
N VAL A 679 -16.64 6.00 -1.56
CA VAL A 679 -16.89 4.76 -2.31
C VAL A 679 -17.54 5.09 -3.66
N GLY A 680 -17.91 4.07 -4.44
CA GLY A 680 -18.68 4.27 -5.67
C GLY A 680 -17.90 4.96 -6.79
N SER A 681 -18.59 5.77 -7.61
CA SER A 681 -18.00 6.38 -8.80
C SER A 681 -16.91 7.41 -8.49
N TYR A 682 -16.99 8.06 -7.33
CA TYR A 682 -15.95 9.00 -6.88
C TYR A 682 -14.65 8.25 -6.62
N ALA A 683 -14.68 7.22 -5.75
CA ALA A 683 -13.49 6.44 -5.40
C ALA A 683 -12.87 5.67 -6.57
N LEU A 684 -13.67 5.29 -7.58
CA LEU A 684 -13.17 4.67 -8.82
C LEU A 684 -12.57 5.70 -9.80
N GLY A 685 -12.75 7.01 -9.58
CA GLY A 685 -12.33 8.08 -10.49
C GLY A 685 -13.15 8.16 -11.78
N VAL A 686 -14.38 7.64 -11.78
CA VAL A 686 -15.27 7.57 -12.96
C VAL A 686 -16.50 8.49 -12.84
N TYR A 687 -16.51 9.37 -11.85
CA TYR A 687 -17.56 10.37 -11.65
C TYR A 687 -17.54 11.46 -12.74
N ASP A 688 -18.69 12.11 -12.93
CA ASP A 688 -18.87 13.28 -13.81
C ASP A 688 -19.19 14.54 -12.98
N LYS A 689 -19.37 15.68 -13.65
CA LYS A 689 -19.64 16.97 -13.01
C LYS A 689 -20.89 16.96 -12.12
N ASP A 690 -21.90 16.17 -12.46
CA ASP A 690 -23.21 16.12 -11.79
C ASP A 690 -23.32 14.96 -10.78
N SER A 691 -22.29 14.12 -10.69
CA SER A 691 -22.25 12.95 -9.81
C SER A 691 -22.18 13.35 -8.33
N ASP A 692 -22.93 12.61 -7.52
CA ASP A 692 -22.86 12.58 -6.07
C ASP A 692 -21.56 11.93 -5.56
N VAL A 693 -21.32 12.07 -4.26
CA VAL A 693 -20.21 11.43 -3.56
C VAL A 693 -20.77 10.46 -2.53
N ASP A 694 -20.72 9.17 -2.85
CA ASP A 694 -21.04 8.10 -1.91
C ASP A 694 -19.95 7.99 -0.85
N CYS A 695 -20.33 7.93 0.42
CA CYS A 695 -19.38 7.73 1.53
C CYS A 695 -19.85 6.63 2.47
N LEU A 696 -18.92 5.76 2.83
CA LEU A 696 -19.07 4.81 3.92
C LEU A 696 -18.54 5.43 5.21
N CYS A 697 -19.38 5.45 6.24
CA CYS A 697 -19.04 5.82 7.59
C CYS A 697 -18.88 4.56 8.44
N VAL A 698 -17.72 4.32 9.04
CA VAL A 698 -17.50 3.18 9.95
C VAL A 698 -17.30 3.69 11.37
N SER A 699 -18.10 3.22 12.32
CA SER A 699 -18.00 3.63 13.72
C SER A 699 -18.25 2.49 14.72
N THR A 700 -17.93 2.73 15.99
CA THR A 700 -18.17 1.76 17.08
C THR A 700 -19.63 1.79 17.56
N ILE A 701 -20.35 2.88 17.28
CA ILE A 701 -21.71 3.13 17.75
C ILE A 701 -22.75 2.51 16.83
N SER A 702 -23.96 2.30 17.36
CA SER A 702 -25.06 1.77 16.56
C SER A 702 -25.41 2.69 15.39
N THR A 703 -25.90 2.12 14.29
CA THR A 703 -26.34 2.90 13.11
C THR A 703 -27.36 3.98 13.46
N LYS A 704 -28.31 3.68 14.35
CA LYS A 704 -29.30 4.67 14.82
C LYS A 704 -28.63 5.84 15.54
N THR A 705 -27.73 5.54 16.49
CA THR A 705 -26.98 6.55 17.24
C THR A 705 -26.09 7.38 16.32
N PHE A 706 -25.43 6.75 15.34
CA PHE A 706 -24.61 7.45 14.36
C PHE A 706 -25.41 8.51 13.60
N PHE A 707 -26.55 8.14 13.03
CA PHE A 707 -27.38 9.08 12.27
C PHE A 707 -28.03 10.17 13.14
N GLU A 708 -28.35 9.89 14.40
CA GLU A 708 -28.78 10.93 15.36
C GLU A 708 -27.66 11.95 15.61
N ILE A 709 -26.44 11.48 15.92
CA ILE A 709 -25.28 12.33 16.17
C ILE A 709 -24.88 13.10 14.91
N ALA A 710 -24.83 12.45 13.74
CA ALA A 710 -24.49 13.08 12.48
C ALA A 710 -25.49 14.21 12.14
N ARG A 711 -26.79 13.97 12.29
CA ARG A 711 -27.83 15.00 12.09
C ARG A 711 -27.67 16.17 13.06
N GLN A 712 -27.42 15.90 14.34
CA GLN A 712 -27.19 16.95 15.34
C GLN A 712 -25.93 17.77 15.03
N ARG A 713 -24.82 17.12 14.68
CA ARG A 713 -23.55 17.78 14.32
C ARG A 713 -23.69 18.64 13.07
N ILE A 714 -24.34 18.13 12.02
CA ILE A 714 -24.60 18.89 10.79
C ILE A 714 -25.52 20.09 11.07
N ARG A 715 -26.58 19.92 11.86
CA ARG A 715 -27.47 21.04 12.23
C ARG A 715 -26.75 22.12 13.04
N ARG A 716 -25.81 21.73 13.91
CA ARG A 716 -25.12 22.65 14.82
C ARG A 716 -23.93 23.36 14.17
N PHE A 717 -23.12 22.65 13.39
CA PHE A 717 -21.84 23.14 12.85
C PHE A 717 -21.80 23.22 11.32
N GLY A 718 -22.79 22.62 10.64
CA GLY A 718 -22.82 22.57 9.18
C GLY A 718 -23.08 23.92 8.52
N GLY A 719 -23.88 24.80 9.16
CA GLY A 719 -24.24 26.11 8.60
C GLY A 719 -23.03 27.00 8.28
N GLU A 720 -22.05 27.08 9.17
CA GLU A 720 -20.81 27.86 8.99
C GLU A 720 -19.93 27.34 7.84
N ARG A 721 -20.09 26.06 7.48
CA ARG A 721 -19.29 25.34 6.48
C ARG A 721 -20.07 25.01 5.21
N GLY A 722 -21.28 25.59 5.05
CA GLY A 722 -22.13 25.37 3.87
C GLY A 722 -22.69 23.95 3.75
N ILE A 723 -22.75 23.19 4.85
CA ILE A 723 -23.28 21.82 4.91
C ILE A 723 -24.75 21.87 5.32
N ARG A 724 -25.62 21.31 4.48
CA ARG A 724 -27.07 21.27 4.68
C ARG A 724 -27.56 19.83 4.68
N LEU A 725 -28.41 19.51 5.64
CA LEU A 725 -29.09 18.21 5.68
C LEU A 725 -30.24 18.20 4.67
N ILE A 726 -30.26 17.22 3.75
CA ILE A 726 -31.33 17.09 2.74
C ILE A 726 -32.44 16.16 3.25
N ARG A 727 -32.10 14.91 3.54
CA ARG A 727 -33.05 13.94 4.12
C ARG A 727 -32.36 12.78 4.81
N PHE A 728 -33.10 12.11 5.67
CA PHE A 728 -32.76 10.82 6.23
C PHE A 728 -33.77 9.79 5.71
N VAL A 729 -33.30 8.73 5.08
CA VAL A 729 -34.16 7.64 4.59
C VAL A 729 -34.09 6.50 5.60
N ASP A 730 -35.15 6.33 6.38
CA ASP A 730 -35.27 5.24 7.35
C ASP A 730 -35.83 3.99 6.65
N ALA A 731 -34.92 3.18 6.11
CA ALA A 731 -35.23 1.96 5.37
C ALA A 731 -34.38 0.80 5.88
N LYS A 732 -34.57 -0.42 5.34
CA LYS A 732 -33.72 -1.59 5.64
C LYS A 732 -32.22 -1.29 5.46
N PHE A 733 -31.88 -0.31 4.61
CA PHE A 733 -30.54 0.26 4.50
C PHE A 733 -30.60 1.78 4.70
N PRO A 734 -30.37 2.31 5.93
CA PRO A 734 -30.48 3.75 6.16
C PRO A 734 -29.38 4.53 5.44
N ILE A 735 -29.77 5.66 4.85
CA ILE A 735 -28.88 6.59 4.13
C ILE A 735 -29.20 8.01 4.60
N LEU A 736 -28.15 8.79 4.86
CA LEU A 736 -28.27 10.22 5.15
C LEU A 736 -27.76 11.03 3.96
N GLU A 737 -28.67 11.79 3.34
CA GLU A 737 -28.34 12.67 2.22
C GLU A 737 -28.01 14.07 2.74
N VAL A 738 -26.85 14.56 2.33
CA VAL A 738 -26.28 15.84 2.76
C VAL A 738 -25.83 16.61 1.52
N LYS A 739 -25.91 17.94 1.56
CA LYS A 739 -25.42 18.83 0.51
C LYS A 739 -24.35 19.73 1.09
N VAL A 740 -23.16 19.74 0.49
CA VAL A 740 -22.06 20.64 0.85
C VAL A 740 -21.86 21.60 -0.30
N GLY A 741 -22.27 22.86 -0.13
CA GLY A 741 -22.38 23.80 -1.24
C GLY A 741 -23.38 23.31 -2.30
N SER A 742 -22.89 22.98 -3.50
CA SER A 742 -23.70 22.39 -4.59
C SER A 742 -23.61 20.87 -4.69
N ILE A 743 -22.70 20.22 -3.95
CA ILE A 743 -22.36 18.80 -4.11
C ILE A 743 -23.23 17.95 -3.17
N LYS A 744 -23.85 16.89 -3.71
CA LYS A 744 -24.65 15.92 -2.95
C LYS A 744 -23.76 14.79 -2.42
N PHE A 745 -24.01 14.38 -1.17
CA PHE A 745 -23.31 13.33 -0.44
C PHE A 745 -24.31 12.32 0.12
N ASP A 746 -24.04 11.04 -0.13
CA ASP A 746 -24.84 9.93 0.38
C ASP A 746 -24.04 9.16 1.43
N LEU A 747 -24.43 9.27 2.69
CA LEU A 747 -23.73 8.66 3.82
C LEU A 747 -24.38 7.34 4.22
N GLN A 748 -23.63 6.26 4.05
CA GLN A 748 -23.96 4.93 4.59
C GLN A 748 -23.19 4.67 5.88
N HIS A 749 -23.70 3.81 6.75
CA HIS A 749 -23.04 3.50 8.01
C HIS A 749 -22.79 2.00 8.19
N CYS A 750 -21.62 1.64 8.69
CA CYS A 750 -21.29 0.29 9.14
C CYS A 750 -20.82 0.34 10.59
N GLN A 751 -21.56 -0.31 11.50
CA GLN A 751 -21.09 -0.52 12.86
C GLN A 751 -20.09 -1.66 12.86
N ALA A 752 -18.81 -1.33 13.02
CA ALA A 752 -17.76 -2.33 13.04
C ALA A 752 -16.56 -1.85 13.89
N PRO A 753 -16.62 -2.05 15.23
CA PRO A 753 -15.53 -1.66 16.11
C PRO A 753 -14.18 -2.27 15.73
N ALA A 754 -14.14 -3.57 15.47
CA ALA A 754 -12.92 -4.30 15.09
C ALA A 754 -12.31 -3.83 13.75
N ILE A 755 -13.13 -3.25 12.88
CA ILE A 755 -12.69 -2.74 11.58
C ILE A 755 -11.99 -1.39 11.72
N ILE A 756 -12.41 -0.56 12.67
CA ILE A 756 -11.86 0.79 12.85
C ILE A 756 -10.40 0.72 13.30
N GLU A 757 -10.09 -0.22 14.18
CA GLU A 757 -8.73 -0.44 14.69
C GLU A 757 -7.76 -0.92 13.59
N HIS A 758 -8.28 -1.52 12.52
CA HIS A 758 -7.50 -2.14 11.45
C HIS A 758 -7.89 -1.67 10.03
N TRP A 759 -8.39 -0.44 9.89
CA TRP A 759 -8.99 0.06 8.65
C TRP A 759 -8.10 -0.10 7.41
N SER A 760 -6.82 0.26 7.50
CA SER A 760 -5.86 0.15 6.40
C SER A 760 -5.55 -1.29 5.99
N ALA A 761 -5.89 -2.27 6.84
CA ALA A 761 -5.68 -3.69 6.59
C ALA A 761 -6.91 -4.35 5.92
N ILE A 762 -8.10 -3.72 6.01
CA ILE A 762 -9.37 -4.24 5.50
C ILE A 762 -9.34 -4.64 4.02
N PRO A 763 -8.75 -3.87 3.09
CA PRO A 763 -8.70 -4.25 1.68
C PRO A 763 -7.89 -5.52 1.37
N LEU A 764 -7.07 -5.96 2.33
CA LEU A 764 -6.10 -7.03 2.19
C LEU A 764 -6.55 -8.33 2.88
N LEU A 765 -7.56 -8.26 3.75
CA LEU A 765 -8.09 -9.41 4.46
C LEU A 765 -8.69 -10.44 3.50
N PRO A 766 -8.49 -11.74 3.77
CA PRO A 766 -9.13 -12.78 2.98
C PRO A 766 -10.66 -12.71 3.13
N PRO A 767 -11.43 -13.12 2.12
CA PRO A 767 -12.89 -13.01 2.11
C PRO A 767 -13.59 -13.67 3.30
N ASN A 768 -12.99 -14.73 3.86
CA ASN A 768 -13.53 -15.56 4.93
C ASN A 768 -13.07 -15.11 6.33
N ASP A 769 -12.43 -13.95 6.45
CA ASP A 769 -11.94 -13.45 7.73
C ASP A 769 -13.06 -13.20 8.73
N SER A 770 -12.85 -13.53 10.00
CA SER A 770 -13.83 -13.33 11.08
C SER A 770 -14.19 -11.86 11.31
N THR A 771 -13.33 -10.92 10.91
CA THR A 771 -13.60 -9.48 10.93
C THR A 771 -14.82 -9.10 10.08
N PHE A 772 -15.14 -9.93 9.08
CA PHE A 772 -16.32 -9.77 8.24
C PHE A 772 -17.57 -10.48 8.78
N SER A 773 -17.50 -11.06 9.99
CA SER A 773 -18.66 -11.58 10.72
C SER A 773 -19.49 -10.42 11.32
N LEU A 774 -19.98 -9.57 10.44
CA LEU A 774 -20.83 -8.44 10.77
C LEU A 774 -22.29 -8.78 10.48
N PRO A 775 -23.25 -8.08 11.10
CA PRO A 775 -24.63 -8.11 10.65
C PRO A 775 -24.70 -7.85 9.14
N VAL A 776 -25.60 -8.54 8.44
CA VAL A 776 -25.73 -8.52 6.97
C VAL A 776 -25.73 -7.10 6.40
N TYR A 777 -26.38 -6.15 7.08
CA TYR A 777 -26.38 -4.73 6.71
C TYR A 777 -24.97 -4.11 6.76
N GLY A 778 -24.29 -4.21 7.90
CA GLY A 778 -22.94 -3.65 8.08
C GLY A 778 -21.95 -4.27 7.11
N LEU A 779 -22.05 -5.59 6.87
CA LEU A 779 -21.22 -6.27 5.89
C LEU A 779 -21.46 -5.78 4.47
N LYS A 780 -22.72 -5.57 4.08
CA LYS A 780 -23.07 -5.06 2.74
C LYS A 780 -22.55 -3.64 2.52
N SER A 781 -22.71 -2.76 3.52
CA SER A 781 -22.16 -1.40 3.47
C SER A 781 -20.64 -1.41 3.39
N LEU A 782 -19.97 -2.29 4.15
CA LEU A 782 -18.52 -2.47 4.07
C LEU A 782 -18.07 -3.03 2.71
N ASN A 783 -18.85 -3.93 2.10
CA ASN A 783 -18.52 -4.49 0.80
C ASN A 783 -18.47 -3.41 -0.30
N SER A 784 -19.20 -2.29 -0.17
CA SER A 784 -19.06 -1.16 -1.11
C SER A 784 -17.61 -0.62 -1.15
N TYR A 785 -16.94 -0.60 -0.01
CA TYR A 785 -15.52 -0.24 0.10
C TYR A 785 -14.61 -1.38 -0.39
N ARG A 786 -14.85 -2.61 0.08
CA ARG A 786 -14.01 -3.78 -0.29
C ARG A 786 -14.03 -4.09 -1.79
N ASP A 787 -15.20 -4.01 -2.42
CA ASP A 787 -15.39 -4.23 -3.85
C ASP A 787 -14.66 -3.15 -4.66
N THR A 788 -14.77 -1.89 -4.24
CA THR A 788 -14.08 -0.75 -4.87
C THR A 788 -12.56 -0.91 -4.81
N GLU A 789 -12.01 -1.20 -3.62
CA GLU A 789 -10.57 -1.42 -3.42
C GLU A 789 -10.04 -2.63 -4.20
N PHE A 790 -10.81 -3.71 -4.24
CA PHE A 790 -10.48 -4.88 -5.05
C PHE A 790 -10.40 -4.51 -6.54
N LEU A 791 -11.36 -3.76 -7.06
CA LEU A 791 -11.38 -3.34 -8.46
C LEU A 791 -10.18 -2.43 -8.79
N LEU A 792 -9.88 -1.46 -7.93
CA LEU A 792 -8.72 -0.57 -8.09
C LEU A 792 -7.39 -1.33 -8.15
N ARG A 793 -7.29 -2.46 -7.42
CA ARG A 793 -6.08 -3.29 -7.40
C ARG A 793 -5.97 -4.26 -8.59
N THR A 794 -7.09 -4.70 -9.15
CA THR A 794 -7.15 -5.82 -10.10
C THR A 794 -7.40 -5.40 -11.54
N ILE A 795 -7.90 -4.18 -11.79
CA ILE A 795 -8.05 -3.67 -13.14
C ILE A 795 -6.64 -3.39 -13.74
N PRO A 796 -6.29 -3.98 -14.90
CA PRO A 796 -4.94 -3.88 -15.45
C PRO A 796 -4.47 -2.44 -15.76
N ASN A 797 -5.34 -1.63 -16.35
CA ASN A 797 -5.06 -0.23 -16.66
C ASN A 797 -6.28 0.65 -16.32
N LEU A 798 -6.18 1.42 -15.24
CA LEU A 798 -7.28 2.24 -14.76
C LEU A 798 -7.62 3.41 -15.69
N ASN A 799 -6.66 3.95 -16.45
CA ASN A 799 -6.91 5.09 -17.34
C ASN A 799 -7.75 4.66 -18.56
N VAL A 800 -7.36 3.56 -19.19
CA VAL A 800 -8.13 2.92 -20.28
C VAL A 800 -9.52 2.53 -19.78
N PHE A 801 -9.60 1.95 -18.58
CA PHE A 801 -10.87 1.58 -17.95
C PHE A 801 -11.77 2.80 -17.72
N ARG A 802 -11.23 3.88 -17.13
CA ARG A 802 -11.98 5.11 -16.84
C ARG A 802 -12.50 5.76 -18.11
N LEU A 803 -11.67 5.85 -19.16
CA LEU A 803 -12.08 6.41 -20.45
C LEU A 803 -13.19 5.56 -21.11
N ALA A 804 -13.01 4.24 -21.16
CA ALA A 804 -14.01 3.32 -21.69
C ALA A 804 -15.31 3.36 -20.88
N TYR A 805 -15.23 3.36 -19.55
CA TYR A 805 -16.39 3.47 -18.65
C TYR A 805 -17.19 4.74 -18.94
N ARG A 806 -16.52 5.89 -19.02
CA ARG A 806 -17.16 7.19 -19.25
C ARG A 806 -17.88 7.21 -20.59
N PHE A 807 -17.24 6.68 -21.64
CA PHE A 807 -17.87 6.52 -22.94
C PHE A 807 -19.12 5.64 -22.88
N ILE A 808 -19.04 4.47 -22.24
CA ILE A 808 -20.18 3.55 -22.08
C ILE A 808 -21.29 4.17 -21.23
N LYS A 809 -20.96 4.90 -20.15
CA LYS A 809 -21.95 5.62 -19.32
C LYS A 809 -22.70 6.68 -20.14
N ILE A 810 -21.96 7.49 -20.91
CA ILE A 810 -22.53 8.52 -21.79
C ILE A 810 -23.46 7.89 -22.83
N TRP A 811 -23.03 6.79 -23.47
CA TRP A 811 -23.89 6.02 -24.37
C TRP A 811 -25.15 5.51 -23.67
N ALA A 812 -25.02 4.89 -22.50
CA ALA A 812 -26.15 4.32 -21.79
C ALA A 812 -27.18 5.40 -21.36
N LEU A 813 -26.70 6.59 -20.99
CA LEU A 813 -27.54 7.77 -20.72
C LEU A 813 -28.28 8.21 -21.99
N ALA A 814 -27.55 8.38 -23.11
CA ALA A 814 -28.12 8.82 -24.38
C ALA A 814 -29.17 7.85 -24.93
N SER A 815 -28.92 6.54 -24.82
CA SER A 815 -29.82 5.45 -25.24
C SER A 815 -30.99 5.20 -24.25
N GLY A 816 -31.10 5.93 -23.15
CA GLY A 816 -32.17 5.73 -22.17
C GLY A 816 -32.15 4.36 -21.48
N ILE A 817 -30.95 3.79 -21.26
CA ILE A 817 -30.74 2.49 -20.61
C ILE A 817 -29.80 2.61 -19.39
N PHE A 818 -29.72 3.81 -18.80
CA PHE A 818 -28.98 4.07 -17.57
C PHE A 818 -29.92 4.40 -16.42
N SER A 819 -30.43 3.37 -15.75
CA SER A 819 -31.08 3.46 -14.45
C SER A 819 -31.35 2.07 -13.89
N SER A 820 -30.67 1.71 -12.79
CA SER A 820 -30.88 0.43 -12.11
C SER A 820 -32.29 0.30 -11.51
N ARG A 821 -32.98 1.41 -11.24
CA ARG A 821 -34.37 1.41 -10.74
C ARG A 821 -35.34 0.82 -11.76
N PHE A 822 -35.15 1.13 -13.04
CA PHE A 822 -35.99 0.63 -14.14
C PHE A 822 -35.53 -0.73 -14.70
N GLY A 823 -34.60 -1.40 -14.02
CA GLY A 823 -34.07 -2.69 -14.47
C GLY A 823 -33.02 -2.60 -15.57
N TYR A 824 -32.43 -1.42 -15.79
CA TYR A 824 -31.33 -1.20 -16.73
C TYR A 824 -29.96 -1.17 -16.04
N LEU A 825 -28.92 -0.74 -16.77
CA LEU A 825 -27.58 -0.58 -16.21
C LEU A 825 -27.53 0.59 -15.23
N GLY A 826 -26.68 0.46 -14.23
CA GLY A 826 -26.29 1.52 -13.31
C GLY A 826 -24.77 1.59 -13.29
N GLY A 827 -24.21 2.56 -12.55
CA GLY A 827 -22.75 2.76 -12.51
C GLY A 827 -22.00 1.48 -12.15
N PHE A 828 -22.37 0.84 -11.05
CA PHE A 828 -21.74 -0.40 -10.60
C PHE A 828 -21.93 -1.59 -11.57
N HIS A 829 -23.07 -1.66 -12.28
CA HIS A 829 -23.27 -2.66 -13.33
C HIS A 829 -22.23 -2.48 -14.45
N ILE A 830 -22.07 -1.26 -14.97
CA ILE A 830 -21.08 -0.96 -16.02
C ILE A 830 -19.67 -1.27 -15.51
N THR A 831 -19.36 -0.90 -14.26
CA THR A 831 -18.06 -1.21 -13.63
C THR A 831 -17.74 -2.70 -13.68
N LEU A 832 -18.66 -3.56 -13.23
CA LEU A 832 -18.44 -5.01 -13.19
C LEU A 832 -18.37 -5.63 -14.59
N LEU A 833 -19.27 -5.22 -15.50
CA LEU A 833 -19.28 -5.70 -16.88
C LEU A 833 -17.97 -5.33 -17.60
N LEU A 834 -17.55 -4.07 -17.50
CA LEU A 834 -16.33 -3.57 -18.13
C LEU A 834 -15.07 -4.20 -17.51
N ALA A 835 -15.01 -4.31 -16.18
CA ALA A 835 -13.88 -4.91 -15.49
C ALA A 835 -13.68 -6.37 -15.91
N ARG A 836 -14.78 -7.13 -16.04
CA ARG A 836 -14.74 -8.52 -16.54
C ARG A 836 -14.18 -8.58 -17.97
N VAL A 837 -14.71 -7.78 -18.89
CA VAL A 837 -14.24 -7.76 -20.28
C VAL A 837 -12.76 -7.40 -20.35
N PHE A 838 -12.33 -6.40 -19.59
CA PHE A 838 -10.95 -5.96 -19.58
C PHE A 838 -10.00 -7.04 -19.02
N LYS A 839 -10.38 -7.71 -17.92
CA LYS A 839 -9.62 -8.81 -17.33
C LYS A 839 -9.57 -10.06 -18.21
N LEU A 840 -10.61 -10.29 -19.02
CA LEU A 840 -10.67 -11.42 -19.95
C LEU A 840 -9.98 -11.15 -21.29
N ALA A 841 -9.63 -9.90 -21.62
CA ALA A 841 -9.00 -9.56 -22.89
C ALA A 841 -7.65 -10.29 -23.09
N ASP A 842 -7.46 -10.86 -24.28
CA ASP A 842 -6.22 -11.50 -24.71
C ASP A 842 -5.30 -10.51 -25.42
N GLY A 843 -3.99 -10.68 -25.22
CA GLY A 843 -2.97 -9.82 -25.81
C GLY A 843 -2.18 -9.00 -24.78
N ASP A 844 -1.33 -8.12 -25.30
CA ASP A 844 -0.49 -7.22 -24.50
C ASP A 844 -1.31 -6.03 -24.02
N LEU A 845 -1.83 -6.10 -22.78
CA LEU A 845 -2.70 -5.08 -22.14
C LEU A 845 -2.09 -3.68 -22.02
N LYS A 846 -0.82 -3.58 -22.37
CA LYS A 846 0.08 -2.44 -22.22
C LYS A 846 -0.06 -1.40 -23.32
N GLY A 847 -0.54 -1.81 -24.50
CA GLY A 847 -0.88 -0.95 -25.64
C GLY A 847 -2.36 -1.00 -26.03
N VAL A 848 -3.22 -1.52 -25.15
CA VAL A 848 -4.65 -1.65 -25.46
C VAL A 848 -5.32 -0.29 -25.28
N SER A 849 -5.83 0.24 -26.39
CA SER A 849 -6.58 1.48 -26.41
C SER A 849 -7.98 1.29 -25.78
N ALA A 850 -8.53 2.34 -25.18
CA ALA A 850 -9.91 2.36 -24.71
C ALA A 850 -10.89 2.04 -25.83
N SER A 851 -10.60 2.48 -27.06
CA SER A 851 -11.41 2.15 -28.24
C SER A 851 -11.52 0.64 -28.48
N LYS A 852 -10.43 -0.14 -28.31
CA LYS A 852 -10.44 -1.60 -28.45
C LYS A 852 -11.26 -2.25 -27.34
N ILE A 853 -11.15 -1.77 -26.10
CA ILE A 853 -11.93 -2.28 -24.97
C ILE A 853 -13.42 -1.97 -25.13
N VAL A 854 -13.78 -0.75 -25.54
CA VAL A 854 -15.17 -0.35 -25.81
C VAL A 854 -15.77 -1.25 -26.90
N ARG A 855 -15.04 -1.45 -28.00
CA ARG A 855 -15.49 -2.33 -29.07
C ARG A 855 -15.66 -3.77 -28.58
N LEU A 856 -14.70 -4.29 -27.82
CA LEU A 856 -14.79 -5.63 -27.22
C LEU A 856 -15.99 -5.76 -26.28
N PHE A 857 -16.28 -4.73 -25.49
CA PHE A 857 -17.43 -4.68 -24.59
C PHE A 857 -18.74 -4.85 -25.35
N PHE A 858 -18.96 -4.07 -26.41
CA PHE A 858 -20.17 -4.20 -27.24
C PHE A 858 -20.20 -5.51 -28.03
N ASP A 859 -19.07 -5.96 -28.59
CA ASP A 859 -18.96 -7.23 -29.31
C ASP A 859 -19.30 -8.45 -28.42
N HIS A 860 -18.94 -8.38 -27.13
CA HIS A 860 -19.20 -9.43 -26.16
C HIS A 860 -20.64 -9.39 -25.65
N TYR A 861 -21.10 -8.22 -25.18
CA TYR A 861 -22.40 -8.10 -24.54
C TYR A 861 -23.59 -8.06 -25.51
N SER A 862 -23.37 -7.78 -26.80
CA SER A 862 -24.40 -7.98 -27.83
C SER A 862 -24.71 -9.45 -28.11
N LYS A 863 -23.81 -10.38 -27.73
CA LYS A 863 -23.94 -11.83 -27.99
C LYS A 863 -24.18 -12.63 -26.71
N THR A 864 -24.20 -11.97 -25.56
CA THR A 864 -24.34 -12.64 -24.26
C THR A 864 -25.77 -13.13 -24.10
N ASP A 865 -25.92 -14.41 -23.76
CA ASP A 865 -27.22 -14.95 -23.35
C ASP A 865 -27.49 -14.62 -21.88
N TRP A 866 -28.06 -13.44 -21.65
CA TRP A 866 -28.37 -12.94 -20.30
C TRP A 866 -29.25 -13.91 -19.48
N LEU A 867 -30.07 -14.74 -20.13
CA LEU A 867 -30.98 -15.69 -19.49
C LEU A 867 -30.27 -16.94 -18.94
N THR A 868 -29.05 -17.22 -19.38
CA THR A 868 -28.26 -18.38 -18.90
C THR A 868 -26.93 -17.97 -18.26
N GLU A 869 -26.26 -16.96 -18.77
CA GLU A 869 -24.90 -16.56 -18.36
C GLU A 869 -24.89 -15.78 -17.04
N ILE A 870 -24.10 -16.24 -16.07
CA ILE A 870 -23.83 -15.53 -14.81
C ILE A 870 -22.57 -14.68 -14.96
N ILE A 871 -22.71 -13.38 -14.77
CA ILE A 871 -21.59 -12.46 -14.83
C ILE A 871 -20.95 -12.30 -13.45
N TYR A 872 -19.65 -12.58 -13.37
CA TYR A 872 -18.84 -12.51 -12.15
C TYR A 872 -17.42 -12.01 -12.45
N ASP A 873 -16.63 -11.68 -11.43
CA ASP A 873 -15.25 -11.26 -11.63
C ASP A 873 -14.33 -12.46 -11.92
N PRO A 874 -13.56 -12.47 -13.03
CA PRO A 874 -12.75 -13.62 -13.42
C PRO A 874 -11.56 -13.90 -12.49
N GLU A 875 -11.09 -12.91 -11.73
CA GLU A 875 -10.00 -13.07 -10.77
C GLU A 875 -10.51 -13.46 -9.37
N PHE A 876 -11.83 -13.40 -9.16
CA PHE A 876 -12.48 -13.74 -7.91
C PHE A 876 -13.77 -14.56 -8.16
N PRO A 877 -13.65 -15.86 -8.49
CA PRO A 877 -14.74 -16.67 -9.01
C PRO A 877 -15.73 -17.15 -7.93
N VAL A 878 -15.80 -16.50 -6.75
CA VAL A 878 -16.85 -16.82 -5.76
C VAL A 878 -18.24 -16.56 -6.35
N GLY A 879 -18.36 -15.53 -7.19
CA GLY A 879 -19.58 -15.26 -7.96
C GLY A 879 -20.01 -16.39 -8.90
N ALA A 880 -19.09 -17.26 -9.33
CA ALA A 880 -19.42 -18.42 -10.17
C ALA A 880 -20.24 -19.49 -9.42
N GLN A 881 -20.24 -19.46 -8.09
CA GLN A 881 -21.02 -20.38 -7.24
C GLN A 881 -22.43 -19.85 -6.95
N TYR A 882 -22.79 -18.66 -7.45
CA TYR A 882 -24.11 -18.09 -7.25
C TYR A 882 -25.20 -18.97 -7.88
N GLN A 883 -26.20 -19.34 -7.09
CA GLN A 883 -27.36 -20.07 -7.58
C GLN A 883 -28.39 -19.08 -8.12
N ARG A 884 -28.54 -19.05 -9.45
CA ARG A 884 -29.52 -18.21 -10.13
C ARG A 884 -30.94 -18.67 -9.82
N PHE A 885 -31.83 -17.74 -9.51
CA PHE A 885 -33.26 -18.01 -9.41
C PHE A 885 -33.91 -17.99 -10.80
N SER A 886 -34.90 -18.84 -11.04
CA SER A 886 -35.57 -19.00 -12.35
C SER A 886 -36.22 -17.73 -12.90
N ARG A 887 -36.50 -16.76 -12.03
CA ARG A 887 -37.12 -15.48 -12.37
C ARG A 887 -36.10 -14.36 -12.67
N GLU A 888 -34.80 -14.58 -12.48
CA GLU A 888 -33.76 -13.58 -12.72
C GLU A 888 -33.36 -13.55 -14.21
N PRO A 889 -33.74 -12.51 -14.98
CA PRO A 889 -33.44 -12.45 -16.40
C PRO A 889 -31.99 -12.00 -16.68
N MET A 890 -31.30 -11.49 -15.66
CA MET A 890 -29.88 -11.13 -15.68
C MET A 890 -29.29 -11.33 -14.30
N ALA A 891 -28.16 -12.03 -14.22
CA ALA A 891 -27.40 -12.18 -12.98
C ALA A 891 -26.01 -11.58 -13.14
N ILE A 892 -25.80 -10.44 -12.48
CA ILE A 892 -24.49 -9.82 -12.31
C ILE A 892 -24.19 -9.90 -10.82
N THR A 893 -23.13 -10.60 -10.45
CA THR A 893 -22.81 -10.89 -9.06
C THR A 893 -21.90 -9.84 -8.44
N SER A 894 -22.12 -9.49 -7.17
CA SER A 894 -21.16 -8.76 -6.36
C SER A 894 -19.86 -9.56 -6.17
N ILE A 895 -18.78 -8.89 -5.80
CA ILE A 895 -17.47 -9.53 -5.70
C ILE A 895 -17.35 -10.31 -4.39
N HIS A 896 -17.44 -9.62 -3.25
CA HIS A 896 -17.28 -10.25 -1.95
C HIS A 896 -18.57 -10.88 -1.41
N THR A 897 -18.39 -11.83 -0.48
CA THR A 897 -19.49 -12.47 0.24
C THR A 897 -20.18 -11.48 1.20
N PRO A 898 -21.51 -11.56 1.38
CA PRO A 898 -22.44 -12.44 0.67
C PRO A 898 -22.58 -12.05 -0.81
N VAL A 899 -22.40 -13.03 -1.69
CA VAL A 899 -22.56 -12.81 -3.14
C VAL A 899 -24.03 -12.59 -3.41
N VAL A 900 -24.34 -11.45 -4.03
CA VAL A 900 -25.70 -11.11 -4.42
C VAL A 900 -25.77 -10.76 -5.89
N ASN A 901 -26.89 -11.07 -6.53
CA ASN A 901 -27.22 -10.45 -7.80
C ASN A 901 -27.48 -8.95 -7.56
N VAL A 902 -26.70 -8.08 -8.22
CA VAL A 902 -26.87 -6.62 -8.16
C VAL A 902 -27.93 -6.14 -9.16
N ALA A 903 -28.25 -6.94 -10.18
CA ALA A 903 -29.22 -6.63 -11.23
C ALA A 903 -30.67 -7.06 -10.89
N ARG A 904 -31.11 -6.90 -9.64
CA ARG A 904 -32.38 -7.47 -9.14
C ARG A 904 -33.65 -6.95 -9.80
N ASN A 905 -33.61 -5.70 -10.28
CA ASN A 905 -34.75 -5.06 -10.93
C ASN A 905 -34.83 -5.37 -12.43
N ALA A 906 -33.88 -6.13 -12.97
CA ALA A 906 -33.89 -6.49 -14.38
C ALA A 906 -35.14 -7.30 -14.72
N THR A 907 -35.76 -6.99 -15.85
CA THR A 907 -36.96 -7.66 -16.38
C THR A 907 -36.65 -8.20 -17.77
N ARG A 908 -37.46 -9.14 -18.29
CA ARG A 908 -37.28 -9.61 -19.68
C ARG A 908 -37.38 -8.49 -20.70
N HIS A 909 -38.24 -7.49 -20.43
CA HIS A 909 -38.37 -6.29 -21.25
C HIS A 909 -37.12 -5.40 -21.19
N SER A 910 -36.56 -5.16 -19.99
CA SER A 910 -35.36 -4.35 -19.86
C SER A 910 -34.14 -5.02 -20.50
N ILE A 911 -34.02 -6.35 -20.40
CA ILE A 911 -32.98 -7.12 -21.09
C ILE A 911 -33.15 -7.09 -22.60
N GLY A 912 -34.37 -7.23 -23.11
CA GLY A 912 -34.61 -7.08 -24.55
C GLY A 912 -34.21 -5.69 -25.08
N ALA A 913 -34.49 -4.63 -24.31
CA ALA A 913 -34.02 -3.28 -24.63
C ALA A 913 -32.49 -3.14 -24.54
N LEU A 914 -31.84 -3.71 -23.52
CA LEU A 914 -30.37 -3.70 -23.39
C LEU A 914 -29.69 -4.43 -24.55
N THR A 915 -30.12 -5.66 -24.86
CA THR A 915 -29.58 -6.45 -25.97
C THR A 915 -29.71 -5.69 -27.29
N ARG A 916 -30.89 -5.10 -27.55
CA ARG A 916 -31.12 -4.28 -28.73
C ARG A 916 -30.16 -3.10 -28.83
N GLU A 917 -29.99 -2.34 -27.74
CA GLU A 917 -29.10 -1.18 -27.75
C GLU A 917 -27.62 -1.59 -27.86
N PHE A 918 -27.20 -2.72 -27.27
CA PHE A 918 -25.86 -3.28 -27.48
C PHE A 918 -25.62 -3.67 -28.94
N GLU A 919 -26.62 -4.27 -29.60
CA GLU A 919 -26.55 -4.62 -31.04
C GLU A 919 -26.46 -3.37 -31.92
N LEU A 920 -27.25 -2.33 -31.61
CA LEU A 920 -27.20 -1.05 -32.32
C LEU A 920 -25.84 -0.36 -32.15
N ALA A 921 -25.34 -0.30 -30.91
CA ALA A 921 -24.03 0.28 -30.61
C ALA A 921 -22.91 -0.50 -31.32
N LYS A 922 -22.92 -1.83 -31.26
CA LYS A 922 -21.98 -2.68 -32.00
C LYS A 922 -22.03 -2.37 -33.50
N LYS A 923 -23.23 -2.31 -34.09
CA LYS A 923 -23.39 -2.01 -35.52
C LYS A 923 -22.87 -0.62 -35.88
N ALA A 924 -23.16 0.41 -35.08
CA ALA A 924 -22.63 1.74 -35.31
C ALA A 924 -21.10 1.79 -35.23
N LEU A 925 -20.51 1.11 -34.25
CA LEU A 925 -19.05 1.00 -34.15
C LEU A 925 -18.44 0.24 -35.33
N ASP A 926 -19.11 -0.81 -35.82
CA ASP A 926 -18.74 -1.54 -37.05
C ASP A 926 -18.81 -0.63 -38.29
N ASP A 927 -19.82 0.25 -38.36
CA ASP A 927 -20.03 1.25 -39.42
C ASP A 927 -19.12 2.49 -39.27
N GLY A 928 -18.27 2.54 -38.23
CA GLY A 928 -17.34 3.65 -37.96
C GLY A 928 -17.97 4.87 -37.30
N GLN A 929 -19.20 4.77 -36.80
CA GLN A 929 -19.89 5.82 -36.04
C GLN A 929 -19.59 5.70 -34.54
N TRP A 930 -18.62 6.48 -34.07
CA TRP A 930 -18.17 6.45 -32.67
C TRP A 930 -18.88 7.44 -31.75
N ASP A 931 -19.56 8.46 -32.28
CA ASP A 931 -20.38 9.35 -31.46
C ASP A 931 -21.75 8.71 -31.17
N LEU A 932 -21.73 7.73 -30.26
CA LEU A 932 -22.93 6.99 -29.88
C LEU A 932 -23.96 7.85 -29.11
N ARG A 933 -23.63 9.09 -28.73
CA ARG A 933 -24.60 10.02 -28.11
C ARG A 933 -25.75 10.39 -29.03
N LEU A 934 -25.53 10.24 -30.33
CA LEU A 934 -26.54 10.47 -31.35
C LEU A 934 -27.53 9.32 -31.46
N MET A 935 -27.26 8.18 -30.81
CA MET A 935 -28.11 7.00 -30.82
C MET A 935 -29.15 7.05 -29.70
N GLY A 936 -30.36 6.62 -30.00
CA GLY A 936 -31.39 6.34 -29.00
C GLY A 936 -31.87 7.56 -28.23
N ARG A 937 -31.90 8.75 -28.84
CA ARG A 937 -32.26 10.01 -28.16
C ARG A 937 -33.73 10.03 -27.74
N GLU A 938 -34.09 10.94 -26.83
CA GLU A 938 -35.47 11.19 -26.41
C GLU A 938 -36.44 11.32 -27.60
N ASN A 939 -36.08 12.15 -28.59
CA ASN A 939 -36.89 12.34 -29.80
C ASN A 939 -37.02 11.06 -30.63
N ASP A 940 -35.98 10.23 -30.64
CA ASP A 940 -36.02 8.94 -31.31
C ASP A 940 -36.99 8.02 -30.57
N PHE A 941 -36.90 7.91 -29.24
CA PHE A 941 -37.83 7.13 -28.41
C PHE A 941 -39.29 7.54 -28.62
N LEU A 942 -39.59 8.84 -28.61
CA LEU A 942 -40.95 9.37 -28.84
C LEU A 942 -41.46 9.11 -30.26
N THR A 943 -40.57 8.87 -31.22
CA THR A 943 -40.94 8.57 -32.60
C THR A 943 -40.90 7.09 -32.96
N GLU A 944 -40.19 6.28 -32.19
CA GLU A 944 -39.90 4.87 -32.41
C GLU A 944 -41.13 3.97 -32.27
N TYR A 945 -42.00 4.24 -31.28
CA TYR A 945 -43.15 3.38 -30.98
C TYR A 945 -44.46 3.96 -31.52
N GLY A 946 -45.35 3.08 -32.00
CA GLY A 946 -46.67 3.47 -32.49
C GLY A 946 -47.67 3.83 -31.38
N SER A 947 -47.45 3.31 -30.18
CA SER A 947 -48.25 3.59 -28.99
C SER A 947 -47.41 3.43 -27.71
N TYR A 948 -47.89 4.03 -26.63
CA TYR A 948 -47.21 4.08 -25.34
C TYR A 948 -48.20 3.77 -24.21
N VAL A 949 -47.70 3.26 -23.09
CA VAL A 949 -48.37 3.40 -21.80
C VAL A 949 -47.91 4.71 -21.19
N LYS A 950 -48.86 5.59 -20.87
CA LYS A 950 -48.64 6.85 -20.18
C LYS A 950 -49.05 6.69 -18.72
N ILE A 951 -48.13 6.95 -17.81
CA ILE A 951 -48.35 6.92 -16.36
C ILE A 951 -48.30 8.36 -15.85
N ASP A 952 -49.45 9.01 -15.75
CA ASP A 952 -49.60 10.37 -15.26
C ASP A 952 -49.50 10.42 -13.74
N VAL A 953 -48.72 11.37 -13.23
CA VAL A 953 -48.53 11.65 -11.81
C VAL A 953 -48.70 13.14 -11.57
N GLN A 954 -49.64 13.48 -10.70
CA GLN A 954 -49.92 14.86 -10.31
C GLN A 954 -49.99 14.95 -8.80
N TYR A 955 -49.42 16.01 -8.25
CA TYR A 955 -49.42 16.31 -6.83
C TYR A 955 -49.63 17.81 -6.64
N TRP A 956 -50.65 18.17 -5.88
CA TRP A 956 -51.01 19.57 -5.57
C TRP A 956 -51.11 19.82 -4.06
N GLY A 957 -50.56 18.91 -3.25
CA GLY A 957 -50.47 19.10 -1.81
C GLY A 957 -49.39 20.12 -1.42
N ASN A 958 -49.51 20.65 -0.20
CA ASN A 958 -48.65 21.74 0.29
C ASN A 958 -47.20 21.31 0.58
N ALA A 959 -46.88 20.01 0.57
CA ALA A 959 -45.56 19.50 0.95
C ALA A 959 -44.81 18.89 -0.26
N TRP A 960 -43.92 19.65 -0.88
CA TRP A 960 -43.10 19.21 -2.03
C TRP A 960 -42.38 17.87 -1.79
N ARG A 961 -41.90 17.63 -0.56
CA ARG A 961 -41.24 16.37 -0.17
C ARG A 961 -42.14 15.14 -0.42
N ARG A 962 -43.47 15.27 -0.19
CA ARG A 962 -44.44 14.20 -0.45
C ARG A 962 -44.66 13.98 -1.94
N GLY A 963 -44.67 15.05 -2.74
CA GLY A 963 -44.67 14.95 -4.21
C GLY A 963 -43.47 14.16 -4.75
N LYS A 964 -42.26 14.44 -4.25
CA LYS A 964 -41.05 13.66 -4.59
C LYS A 964 -41.16 12.20 -4.16
N ALA A 965 -41.66 11.92 -2.96
CA ALA A 965 -41.87 10.56 -2.48
C ALA A 965 -42.85 9.78 -3.37
N LEU A 966 -43.94 10.42 -3.80
CA LEU A 966 -44.92 9.85 -4.74
C LEU A 966 -44.27 9.50 -6.08
N ALA A 967 -43.49 10.42 -6.66
CA ALA A 967 -42.80 10.18 -7.93
C ALA A 967 -41.81 9.00 -7.82
N LEU A 968 -40.99 8.95 -6.76
CA LEU A 968 -40.04 7.87 -6.52
C LEU A 968 -40.73 6.52 -6.29
N TRP A 969 -41.91 6.53 -5.67
CA TRP A 969 -42.69 5.33 -5.50
C TRP A 969 -43.20 4.78 -6.84
N VAL A 970 -43.79 5.63 -7.69
CA VAL A 970 -44.22 5.23 -9.04
C VAL A 970 -43.06 4.70 -9.87
N GLU A 971 -41.87 5.30 -9.78
CA GLU A 971 -40.66 4.77 -10.43
C GLU A 971 -40.34 3.34 -9.98
N SER A 972 -40.47 3.06 -8.67
CA SER A 972 -40.14 1.75 -8.08
C SER A 972 -41.09 0.61 -8.49
N THR A 973 -42.32 0.93 -8.90
CA THR A 973 -43.33 -0.06 -9.27
C THR A 973 -43.30 -0.42 -10.75
N ILE A 974 -42.64 0.38 -11.60
CA ILE A 974 -42.60 0.14 -13.06
C ILE A 974 -41.95 -1.20 -13.44
N PRO A 975 -40.84 -1.66 -12.81
CA PRO A 975 -40.33 -3.01 -13.06
C PRO A 975 -41.35 -4.10 -12.73
N LEU A 976 -42.17 -3.95 -11.69
CA LEU A 976 -43.21 -4.92 -11.34
C LEU A 976 -44.28 -4.99 -12.44
N PHE A 977 -44.69 -3.83 -12.96
CA PHE A 977 -45.58 -3.74 -14.12
C PHE A 977 -44.99 -4.47 -15.34
N LEU A 978 -43.71 -4.27 -15.63
CA LEU A 978 -43.05 -4.95 -16.74
C LEU A 978 -42.98 -6.47 -16.53
N VAL A 979 -42.79 -6.96 -15.30
CA VAL A 979 -42.85 -8.40 -15.00
C VAL A 979 -44.26 -8.94 -15.24
N GLU A 980 -45.28 -8.28 -14.74
CA GLU A 980 -46.68 -8.70 -14.93
C GLU A 980 -47.08 -8.68 -16.40
N LEU A 981 -46.67 -7.65 -17.14
CA LEU A 981 -46.89 -7.52 -18.58
C LEU A 981 -46.24 -8.68 -19.34
N ASN A 982 -45.01 -9.05 -19.00
CA ASN A 982 -44.35 -10.20 -19.62
C ASN A 982 -45.06 -11.53 -19.30
N THR A 983 -45.62 -11.68 -18.11
CA THR A 983 -46.32 -12.91 -17.70
C THR A 983 -47.69 -13.06 -18.38
N LYS A 984 -48.48 -11.98 -18.44
CA LYS A 984 -49.86 -12.00 -18.95
C LYS A 984 -49.96 -11.67 -20.45
N ALA A 985 -49.05 -10.84 -20.97
CA ALA A 985 -49.04 -10.38 -22.36
C ALA A 985 -47.64 -10.50 -23.01
N PRO A 986 -47.07 -11.72 -23.10
CA PRO A 986 -45.71 -11.94 -23.64
C PRO A 986 -45.53 -11.55 -25.11
N PHE A 987 -46.63 -11.34 -25.84
CA PHE A 987 -46.64 -10.89 -27.23
C PHE A 987 -46.36 -9.39 -27.38
N ILE A 988 -46.26 -8.62 -26.29
CA ILE A 988 -45.89 -7.20 -26.30
C ILE A 988 -44.42 -7.08 -25.90
N PHE A 989 -43.68 -6.23 -26.59
CA PHE A 989 -42.41 -5.71 -26.11
C PHE A 989 -42.63 -4.30 -25.55
N ALA A 990 -42.13 -4.07 -24.35
CA ALA A 990 -42.24 -2.79 -23.65
C ALA A 990 -40.86 -2.22 -23.36
N ARG A 991 -40.65 -0.92 -23.61
CA ARG A 991 -39.43 -0.18 -23.27
C ARG A 991 -39.80 1.05 -22.47
N VAL A 992 -39.31 1.16 -21.24
CA VAL A 992 -39.51 2.37 -20.42
C VAL A 992 -38.41 3.38 -20.71
N TRP A 993 -38.77 4.67 -20.77
CA TRP A 993 -37.78 5.74 -20.74
C TRP A 993 -37.52 6.16 -19.28
N PRO A 994 -36.26 6.19 -18.80
CA PRO A 994 -35.97 6.42 -17.38
C PRO A 994 -36.33 7.81 -16.84
N GLN A 995 -36.46 8.82 -17.70
CA GLN A 995 -36.79 10.18 -17.29
C GLN A 995 -38.30 10.44 -17.38
N ARG A 996 -38.78 11.33 -16.50
CA ARG A 996 -40.16 11.84 -16.52
C ARG A 996 -40.33 12.87 -17.62
N PHE A 997 -41.53 12.96 -18.18
CA PHE A 997 -41.94 13.92 -19.20
C PHE A 997 -42.97 14.91 -18.66
N VAL A 998 -43.11 16.04 -19.35
CA VAL A 998 -44.14 17.06 -19.13
C VAL A 998 -44.70 17.54 -20.48
N SER A 999 -45.99 17.89 -20.51
CA SER A 999 -46.65 18.47 -21.69
C SER A 999 -46.28 19.95 -21.82
N THR A 1000 -45.84 20.40 -23.00
CA THR A 1000 -45.44 21.81 -23.18
C THR A 1000 -46.64 22.76 -23.26
N ALA A 1001 -47.83 22.26 -23.59
CA ALA A 1001 -49.06 23.04 -23.69
C ALA A 1001 -49.65 23.44 -22.32
N GLU A 1002 -49.14 22.89 -21.22
CA GLU A 1002 -49.72 23.01 -19.87
C GLU A 1002 -48.75 23.68 -18.87
N LEU A 1003 -47.65 24.27 -19.34
CA LEU A 1003 -46.59 24.82 -18.47
C LEU A 1003 -46.92 26.19 -17.85
N ASP A 1004 -47.93 26.90 -18.36
CA ASP A 1004 -48.08 28.35 -18.11
C ASP A 1004 -48.91 28.75 -16.88
N GLU A 1005 -49.51 27.83 -16.10
CA GLU A 1005 -50.52 28.26 -15.10
C GLU A 1005 -50.49 27.69 -13.66
N TRP A 1006 -49.61 26.78 -13.23
CA TRP A 1006 -49.85 26.08 -11.94
C TRP A 1006 -48.67 25.94 -10.97
N VAL A 1007 -49.01 26.04 -9.67
CA VAL A 1007 -48.22 25.77 -8.45
C VAL A 1007 -48.06 24.24 -8.22
N GLU A 1008 -48.56 23.41 -9.13
CA GLU A 1008 -48.70 21.95 -8.98
C GLU A 1008 -47.53 21.16 -9.60
N LEU A 1009 -47.14 20.06 -8.93
CA LEU A 1009 -46.17 19.10 -9.44
C LEU A 1009 -46.86 18.10 -10.38
N ARG A 1010 -46.78 18.33 -11.69
CA ARG A 1010 -47.34 17.45 -12.74
C ARG A 1010 -46.26 16.91 -13.68
N GLY A 1011 -46.30 15.62 -13.95
CA GLY A 1011 -45.46 14.95 -14.95
C GLY A 1011 -45.92 13.51 -15.24
N PHE A 1012 -45.33 12.84 -16.21
CA PHE A 1012 -45.71 11.47 -16.57
C PHE A 1012 -44.53 10.62 -17.05
N TYR A 1013 -44.64 9.30 -16.91
CA TYR A 1013 -43.69 8.33 -17.46
C TYR A 1013 -44.25 7.67 -18.72
N LEU A 1014 -43.35 7.28 -19.63
CA LEU A 1014 -43.72 6.62 -20.88
C LEU A 1014 -43.07 5.25 -21.00
N VAL A 1015 -43.90 4.27 -21.38
CA VAL A 1015 -43.46 2.93 -21.78
C VAL A 1015 -43.84 2.69 -23.24
N GLY A 1016 -42.87 2.69 -24.13
CA GLY A 1016 -43.05 2.43 -25.56
C GLY A 1016 -43.44 0.97 -25.81
N LEU A 1017 -44.42 0.76 -26.69
CA LEU A 1017 -44.99 -0.56 -26.99
C LEU A 1017 -44.74 -0.96 -28.44
N SER A 1018 -44.21 -2.16 -28.65
CA SER A 1018 -44.13 -2.80 -29.95
C SER A 1018 -44.61 -4.25 -29.88
N ASN A 1019 -44.91 -4.82 -31.04
CA ASN A 1019 -45.46 -6.16 -31.13
C ASN A 1019 -44.34 -7.19 -31.24
N ASN A 1020 -44.24 -8.12 -30.30
CA ASN A 1020 -43.16 -9.11 -30.21
C ASN A 1020 -43.45 -10.41 -30.98
N ALA A 1021 -44.41 -10.39 -31.91
CA ALA A 1021 -44.92 -11.58 -32.58
C ALA A 1021 -43.94 -12.14 -33.63
N THR A 1022 -43.46 -13.35 -33.37
CA THR A 1022 -42.73 -14.20 -34.31
C THR A 1022 -43.65 -14.67 -35.43
N GLY A 1023 -43.72 -13.93 -36.55
CA GLY A 1023 -44.08 -14.42 -37.89
C GLY A 1023 -45.46 -15.06 -38.17
N GLU A 1024 -46.21 -15.52 -37.17
CA GLU A 1024 -47.50 -16.20 -37.35
C GLU A 1024 -48.66 -15.20 -37.34
N GLU A 1025 -49.50 -15.24 -38.37
CA GLU A 1025 -50.70 -14.42 -38.47
C GLU A 1025 -51.72 -14.81 -37.40
N ARG A 1026 -51.74 -14.05 -36.30
CA ARG A 1026 -52.76 -14.19 -35.26
C ARG A 1026 -54.16 -13.95 -35.82
N SER A 1027 -55.09 -14.86 -35.50
CA SER A 1027 -56.51 -14.72 -35.83
C SER A 1027 -57.11 -13.44 -35.23
N LYS A 1028 -58.17 -12.89 -35.86
CA LYS A 1028 -58.87 -11.70 -35.35
C LYS A 1028 -59.39 -11.87 -33.91
N GLU A 1029 -59.77 -13.10 -33.56
CA GLU A 1029 -60.26 -13.45 -32.23
C GLU A 1029 -59.12 -13.45 -31.19
N GLN A 1030 -57.96 -14.03 -31.54
CA GLN A 1030 -56.79 -13.99 -30.68
C GLN A 1030 -56.31 -12.55 -30.44
N LYS A 1031 -56.29 -11.70 -31.47
CA LYS A 1031 -55.94 -10.26 -31.31
C LYS A 1031 -56.85 -9.53 -30.33
N ARG A 1032 -58.18 -9.78 -30.37
CA ARG A 1032 -59.12 -9.18 -29.39
C ARG A 1032 -58.89 -9.70 -27.98
N LYS A 1033 -58.62 -11.00 -27.83
CA LYS A 1033 -58.30 -11.60 -26.52
C LYS A 1033 -57.01 -11.02 -25.94
N ASP A 1034 -55.99 -10.87 -26.78
CA ASP A 1034 -54.70 -10.25 -26.45
C ASP A 1034 -54.89 -8.78 -26.02
N GLU A 1035 -55.68 -8.00 -26.77
CA GLU A 1035 -56.01 -6.60 -26.42
C GLU A 1035 -56.75 -6.49 -25.08
N ASN A 1036 -57.75 -7.36 -24.82
CA ASN A 1036 -58.46 -7.38 -23.54
C ASN A 1036 -57.52 -7.73 -22.39
N THR A 1037 -56.68 -8.75 -22.56
CA THR A 1037 -55.69 -9.17 -21.54
C THR A 1037 -54.72 -8.03 -21.22
N PHE A 1038 -54.26 -7.29 -22.24
CA PHE A 1038 -53.40 -6.12 -22.04
C PHE A 1038 -54.10 -5.00 -21.26
N LEU A 1039 -55.36 -4.69 -21.58
CA LEU A 1039 -56.13 -3.68 -20.84
C LEU A 1039 -56.40 -4.10 -19.39
N GLU A 1040 -56.64 -5.38 -19.13
CA GLU A 1040 -56.78 -5.92 -17.76
C GLU A 1040 -55.50 -5.72 -16.94
N VAL A 1041 -54.32 -5.92 -17.55
CA VAL A 1041 -53.01 -5.67 -16.89
C VAL A 1041 -52.86 -4.19 -16.54
N LEU A 1042 -53.21 -3.27 -17.46
CA LEU A 1042 -53.11 -1.84 -17.20
C LEU A 1042 -54.05 -1.40 -16.07
N GLN A 1043 -55.29 -1.89 -16.06
CA GLN A 1043 -56.25 -1.57 -15.01
C GLN A 1043 -55.81 -2.12 -13.65
N ALA A 1044 -55.29 -3.36 -13.60
CA ALA A 1044 -54.75 -3.95 -12.38
C ALA A 1044 -53.57 -3.13 -11.82
N TYR A 1045 -52.67 -2.67 -12.71
CA TYR A 1045 -51.55 -1.83 -12.32
C TYR A 1045 -51.98 -0.43 -11.83
N GLU A 1046 -52.97 0.19 -12.49
CA GLU A 1046 -53.53 1.46 -12.02
C GLU A 1046 -54.18 1.32 -10.64
N GLN A 1047 -54.92 0.23 -10.40
CA GLN A 1047 -55.51 -0.07 -9.10
C GLN A 1047 -54.43 -0.31 -8.04
N HIS A 1048 -53.34 -1.00 -8.39
CA HIS A 1048 -52.19 -1.16 -7.49
C HIS A 1048 -51.56 0.19 -7.13
N LEU A 1049 -51.39 1.08 -8.12
CA LEU A 1049 -50.87 2.43 -7.92
C LEU A 1049 -51.80 3.31 -7.07
N LYS A 1050 -53.11 3.16 -7.19
CA LYS A 1050 -54.08 3.94 -6.41
C LYS A 1050 -54.28 3.39 -4.99
N GLY A 1051 -54.27 2.07 -4.84
CA GLY A 1051 -54.56 1.41 -3.57
C GLY A 1051 -53.43 1.46 -2.55
N ARG A 1052 -52.17 1.55 -2.99
CA ARG A 1052 -51.01 1.63 -2.09
C ARG A 1052 -50.40 3.03 -1.95
N SER A 1053 -50.73 3.98 -2.83
CA SER A 1053 -50.32 5.38 -2.64
C SER A 1053 -50.95 5.97 -1.38
N THR A 1054 -52.15 5.52 -1.01
CA THR A 1054 -52.85 5.90 0.22
C THR A 1054 -52.15 5.40 1.48
N ASP A 1055 -51.50 4.24 1.42
CA ASP A 1055 -50.79 3.62 2.55
C ASP A 1055 -49.41 4.28 2.77
N ILE A 1056 -48.75 4.69 1.68
CA ILE A 1056 -47.38 5.24 1.71
C ILE A 1056 -47.34 6.72 2.12
N LEU A 1057 -48.42 7.47 1.88
CA LEU A 1057 -48.46 8.91 2.14
C LEU A 1057 -49.11 9.30 3.48
N GLU A 1058 -49.61 8.34 4.27
CA GLU A 1058 -50.31 8.59 5.55
C GLU A 1058 -51.46 9.65 5.42
N HIS A 1059 -52.43 9.41 4.50
CA HIS A 1059 -53.68 10.18 4.13
C HIS A 1059 -53.50 11.43 3.23
N ASP A 1060 -54.38 11.87 2.31
CA ASP A 1060 -55.74 11.57 1.82
C ASP A 1060 -55.70 11.50 0.27
N SER A 1061 -56.65 10.81 -0.39
CA SER A 1061 -56.72 10.69 -1.87
C SER A 1061 -57.01 12.00 -2.62
N THR A 1062 -57.10 13.11 -1.88
CA THR A 1062 -57.48 14.46 -2.35
C THR A 1062 -56.33 15.31 -2.86
N ASP A 1063 -55.07 14.92 -2.64
CA ASP A 1063 -53.88 15.77 -2.89
C ASP A 1063 -52.96 15.24 -4.00
N SER A 1064 -53.33 14.10 -4.60
CA SER A 1064 -52.58 13.49 -5.69
C SER A 1064 -53.48 12.75 -6.68
N TRP A 1065 -53.04 12.69 -7.93
CA TRP A 1065 -53.70 11.93 -8.98
C TRP A 1065 -52.69 11.06 -9.71
N ILE A 1066 -53.01 9.77 -9.83
CA ILE A 1066 -52.25 8.83 -10.65
C ILE A 1066 -53.19 8.20 -11.66
N GLN A 1067 -52.75 8.13 -12.92
CA GLN A 1067 -53.54 7.51 -13.97
C GLN A 1067 -52.65 6.75 -14.95
N VAL A 1068 -53.09 5.58 -15.37
CA VAL A 1068 -52.37 4.75 -16.36
C VAL A 1068 -53.26 4.61 -17.60
N GLN A 1069 -52.74 4.98 -18.76
CA GLN A 1069 -53.49 4.93 -20.01
C GLN A 1069 -52.67 4.37 -21.17
N HIS A 1070 -53.32 3.66 -22.08
CA HIS A 1070 -52.76 3.36 -23.40
C HIS A 1070 -53.01 4.54 -24.34
N VAL A 1071 -51.95 5.16 -24.86
CA VAL A 1071 -52.03 6.32 -25.74
C VAL A 1071 -51.37 6.04 -27.08
N ARG A 1072 -51.99 6.51 -28.17
CA ARG A 1072 -51.36 6.48 -29.50
C ARG A 1072 -50.34 7.60 -29.60
N LYS A 1073 -49.30 7.40 -30.42
CA LYS A 1073 -48.28 8.43 -30.68
C LYS A 1073 -48.88 9.79 -31.07
N SER A 1074 -49.93 9.79 -31.90
CA SER A 1074 -50.62 11.02 -32.35
C SER A 1074 -51.32 11.80 -31.23
N SER A 1075 -51.59 11.16 -30.09
CA SER A 1075 -52.32 11.74 -28.96
C SER A 1075 -51.41 12.30 -27.87
N LEU A 1076 -50.09 12.10 -27.94
CA LEU A 1076 -49.14 12.59 -26.93
C LEU A 1076 -48.95 14.12 -26.96
N GLY A 1077 -49.20 14.76 -28.11
CA GLY A 1077 -48.95 16.19 -28.29
C GLY A 1077 -47.44 16.53 -28.28
N THR A 1078 -47.10 17.77 -27.96
CA THR A 1078 -45.72 18.21 -27.79
C THR A 1078 -45.28 17.97 -26.35
N VAL A 1079 -44.31 17.06 -26.17
CA VAL A 1079 -43.82 16.62 -24.87
C VAL A 1079 -42.31 16.83 -24.80
N LYS A 1080 -41.79 17.07 -23.60
CA LYS A 1080 -40.34 17.15 -23.31
C LYS A 1080 -40.02 16.50 -21.97
N VAL A 1081 -38.78 16.12 -21.76
CA VAL A 1081 -38.28 15.69 -20.44
C VAL A 1081 -38.48 16.79 -19.39
N ASP A 1082 -38.90 16.38 -18.20
CA ASP A 1082 -39.11 17.25 -17.04
C ASP A 1082 -37.80 17.45 -16.28
N GLU A 1083 -37.19 18.63 -16.44
CA GLU A 1083 -35.92 19.02 -15.79
C GLU A 1083 -36.09 19.53 -14.34
N ARG A 1084 -37.33 19.67 -13.85
CA ARG A 1084 -37.60 20.18 -12.49
C ARG A 1084 -37.26 19.13 -11.42
N ASP A 1085 -36.48 19.52 -10.41
CA ASP A 1085 -36.33 18.71 -9.18
C ASP A 1085 -37.57 18.90 -8.32
N TRP A 1086 -38.33 17.83 -8.10
CA TRP A 1086 -39.55 17.86 -7.29
C TRP A 1086 -39.26 18.03 -5.76
N GLY A 1087 -38.07 18.49 -5.34
CA GLY A 1087 -37.70 18.54 -3.92
C GLY A 1087 -36.62 19.54 -3.47
N ASP A 1088 -36.43 20.68 -4.13
CA ASP A 1088 -35.63 21.79 -3.57
C ASP A 1088 -36.53 23.05 -3.52
N ASP A 1089 -37.19 23.29 -2.39
CA ASP A 1089 -37.74 24.62 -2.09
C ASP A 1089 -36.69 25.37 -1.27
N GLY A 1090 -36.23 26.50 -1.78
CA GLY A 1090 -35.25 27.36 -1.13
C GLY A 1090 -35.77 28.06 0.13
N THR A 1091 -36.89 27.63 0.71
CA THR A 1091 -37.49 28.20 1.92
C THR A 1091 -37.02 27.43 3.17
N GLU A 1092 -36.30 28.13 4.04
CA GLU A 1092 -35.75 27.63 5.31
C GLU A 1092 -36.82 27.37 6.40
N GLY A 1093 -38.12 27.36 6.06
CA GLY A 1093 -39.23 27.49 7.02
C GLY A 1093 -39.70 26.22 7.74
N ASP A 1094 -39.61 25.05 7.12
CA ASP A 1094 -40.38 23.86 7.59
C ASP A 1094 -39.52 22.75 8.22
N LEU A 1095 -38.58 23.15 9.09
CA LEU A 1095 -37.85 22.23 9.98
C LEU A 1095 -38.38 22.25 11.43
N MET A 1096 -39.48 22.95 11.68
CA MET A 1096 -40.22 22.88 12.94
C MET A 1096 -41.34 21.84 12.81
N ASP A 1097 -41.41 20.95 13.80
CA ASP A 1097 -42.37 19.85 13.98
C ASP A 1097 -42.22 18.65 13.03
N ASN A 1098 -41.63 17.57 13.55
CA ASN A 1098 -42.26 16.25 13.65
C ASN A 1098 -41.27 15.22 14.24
N GLU A 1099 -41.54 14.80 15.48
CA GLU A 1099 -40.97 13.60 16.11
C GLU A 1099 -41.59 12.30 15.53
N ASP A 1100 -42.58 12.38 14.64
CA ASP A 1100 -43.22 11.23 13.99
C ASP A 1100 -42.66 10.97 12.58
N ASN A 1101 -41.41 10.53 12.50
CA ASN A 1101 -40.83 9.98 11.27
C ASN A 1101 -40.57 8.47 11.40
N SER A 1102 -41.48 7.75 12.04
CA SER A 1102 -41.63 6.31 11.83
C SER A 1102 -42.69 6.12 10.75
N ILE A 1103 -42.27 5.98 9.49
CA ILE A 1103 -43.13 5.33 8.50
C ILE A 1103 -43.20 3.87 8.97
N GLY A 1104 -44.28 3.55 9.68
CA GLY A 1104 -44.57 2.22 10.16
C GLY A 1104 -44.94 1.34 8.98
N ILE A 1105 -43.94 0.79 8.29
CA ILE A 1105 -44.15 -0.44 7.54
C ILE A 1105 -44.27 -1.52 8.61
N GLU A 1106 -45.51 -1.84 9.00
CA GLU A 1106 -45.77 -2.99 9.84
C GLU A 1106 -45.12 -4.23 9.20
N GLU A 1107 -44.30 -4.89 10.02
CA GLU A 1107 -43.60 -6.11 9.74
C GLU A 1107 -44.62 -7.24 9.53
N ASP A 1108 -44.97 -7.53 8.27
CA ASP A 1108 -45.33 -8.89 7.85
C ASP A 1108 -44.15 -9.45 7.05
N SER A 1109 -43.21 -9.99 7.82
CA SER A 1109 -42.09 -10.80 7.37
C SER A 1109 -42.60 -12.19 6.96
N ASP A 1110 -42.95 -12.35 5.68
CA ASP A 1110 -42.97 -13.64 4.97
C ASP A 1110 -42.58 -13.43 3.49
N CYS A 1111 -41.41 -12.83 3.26
CA CYS A 1111 -40.81 -12.71 1.92
C CYS A 1111 -39.37 -13.20 1.91
N GLU A 1112 -39.11 -14.33 2.57
CA GLU A 1112 -37.97 -15.21 2.29
C GLU A 1112 -38.47 -16.63 1.95
N GLU A 1113 -39.37 -16.75 0.96
CA GLU A 1113 -39.64 -18.06 0.35
C GLU A 1113 -40.08 -17.92 -1.12
N TYR A 1114 -39.11 -17.98 -2.02
CA TYR A 1114 -39.33 -18.48 -3.39
C TYR A 1114 -38.26 -19.53 -3.69
N ALA A 1115 -38.27 -20.61 -2.91
CA ALA A 1115 -37.74 -21.89 -3.34
C ALA A 1115 -38.92 -22.79 -3.74
N CYS A 1116 -38.78 -23.40 -4.93
CA CYS A 1116 -39.40 -24.64 -5.39
C CYS A 1116 -40.88 -24.90 -5.06
N ASN A 1117 -41.73 -24.88 -6.09
CA ASN A 1117 -42.90 -25.76 -6.12
C ASN A 1117 -43.03 -26.30 -7.54
N ASP A 1118 -42.39 -27.46 -7.75
CA ASP A 1118 -42.92 -28.47 -8.66
C ASP A 1118 -43.82 -29.40 -7.83
N ASP A 1119 -44.81 -29.98 -8.50
CA ASP A 1119 -45.82 -30.93 -8.03
C ASP A 1119 -47.10 -30.43 -7.32
N ARG A 1120 -48.18 -30.46 -8.11
CA ARG A 1120 -49.57 -30.59 -7.67
C ARG A 1120 -49.78 -31.94 -6.98
N SER A 1121 -50.47 -32.00 -5.84
CA SER A 1121 -51.63 -32.90 -5.67
C SER A 1121 -52.43 -32.71 -4.36
N TYR A 1122 -53.74 -32.94 -4.50
CA TYR A 1122 -54.79 -33.32 -3.54
C TYR A 1122 -55.38 -32.33 -2.51
N LEU A 1123 -56.69 -32.18 -2.69
CA LEU A 1123 -57.73 -31.65 -1.79
C LEU A 1123 -57.77 -32.41 -0.45
N ASP A 1124 -57.99 -31.70 0.66
CA ASP A 1124 -59.14 -32.01 1.52
C ASP A 1124 -59.60 -30.81 2.37
N VAL A 1125 -60.90 -30.70 2.51
CA VAL A 1125 -61.65 -29.66 3.22
C VAL A 1125 -61.90 -30.12 4.66
N ARG A 1126 -61.66 -29.28 5.67
CA ARG A 1126 -62.39 -29.39 6.95
C ARG A 1126 -62.64 -28.04 7.62
N GLU A 1127 -63.91 -27.85 7.98
CA GLU A 1127 -64.57 -26.64 8.45
C GLU A 1127 -64.49 -26.39 9.98
N ARG A 1128 -64.52 -25.09 10.33
CA ARG A 1128 -65.20 -24.41 11.47
C ARG A 1128 -64.61 -24.52 12.90
N PRO A 1129 -64.93 -23.59 13.85
CA PRO A 1129 -65.91 -22.48 13.80
C PRO A 1129 -65.44 -21.10 14.33
N SER A 1130 -66.22 -20.06 14.03
CA SER A 1130 -66.20 -18.75 14.71
C SER A 1130 -66.78 -18.82 16.14
N PRO A 1131 -66.41 -17.89 17.04
CA PRO A 1131 -67.46 -17.05 17.62
C PRO A 1131 -67.06 -15.61 18.02
N LYS A 1132 -67.93 -14.68 17.61
CA LYS A 1132 -68.60 -13.60 18.37
C LYS A 1132 -67.79 -12.45 19.01
N ALA A 1133 -68.23 -11.26 18.59
CA ALA A 1133 -67.93 -9.93 19.08
C ALA A 1133 -68.07 -9.73 20.61
N LYS A 1134 -67.13 -8.96 21.18
CA LYS A 1134 -67.28 -8.25 22.46
C LYS A 1134 -66.73 -6.82 22.35
N LYS A 1135 -67.47 -5.92 23.01
CA LYS A 1135 -67.41 -4.45 23.02
C LYS A 1135 -66.05 -3.87 23.44
N LEU A 1136 -65.71 -2.72 22.86
CA LEU A 1136 -64.63 -1.83 23.30
C LEU A 1136 -64.80 -1.42 24.78
N PRO A 1137 -63.74 -1.48 25.61
CA PRO A 1137 -63.64 -0.66 26.80
C PRO A 1137 -63.03 0.71 26.47
N LYS A 1138 -63.51 1.74 27.17
CA LYS A 1138 -63.08 3.14 27.05
C LYS A 1138 -61.61 3.33 27.47
N LYS A 1139 -60.94 4.29 26.79
CA LYS A 1139 -59.57 4.78 27.10
C LYS A 1139 -59.39 5.10 28.60
N PRO A 1140 -58.30 4.66 29.24
CA PRO A 1140 -57.81 5.29 30.46
C PRO A 1140 -56.92 6.50 30.09
N VAL A 1141 -57.08 7.59 30.83
CA VAL A 1141 -56.22 8.79 30.78
C VAL A 1141 -54.77 8.40 31.18
N PRO A 1142 -53.71 8.94 30.54
CA PRO A 1142 -52.35 8.47 30.76
C PRO A 1142 -51.81 8.84 32.16
N GLY A 1143 -51.43 7.82 32.95
CA GLY A 1143 -50.64 7.99 34.17
C GLY A 1143 -49.14 7.95 33.86
N LYS A 1144 -48.40 8.96 34.35
CA LYS A 1144 -46.93 9.12 34.15
C LYS A 1144 -46.15 7.88 34.67
N LYS A 1145 -45.23 7.36 33.85
CA LYS A 1145 -44.38 6.20 34.18
C LYS A 1145 -43.18 6.62 35.06
N LEU A 1146 -42.87 5.83 36.09
CA LEU A 1146 -41.65 5.97 36.90
C LEU A 1146 -40.43 5.56 36.06
N ARG A 1147 -39.34 6.34 36.13
CA ARG A 1147 -38.10 6.05 35.40
C ARG A 1147 -37.39 4.82 35.98
N PRO A 1148 -36.77 3.95 35.16
CA PRO A 1148 -36.04 2.77 35.63
C PRO A 1148 -34.91 3.10 36.62
N ALA A 1149 -34.65 2.21 37.58
CA ALA A 1149 -33.58 2.35 38.58
C ALA A 1149 -32.17 2.54 37.97
N LEU A 1150 -31.94 2.03 36.75
CA LEU A 1150 -30.69 2.20 36.04
C LEU A 1150 -30.42 3.67 35.68
N ASP A 1151 -31.46 4.39 35.26
CA ASP A 1151 -31.33 5.80 34.90
C ASP A 1151 -30.99 6.66 36.13
N VAL A 1152 -31.49 6.26 37.30
CA VAL A 1152 -31.19 6.89 38.59
C VAL A 1152 -29.73 6.64 39.00
N ILE A 1153 -29.22 5.42 38.84
CA ILE A 1153 -27.80 5.09 39.09
C ILE A 1153 -26.90 5.90 38.17
N ASN A 1154 -27.23 5.96 36.88
CA ASN A 1154 -26.47 6.71 35.90
C ASN A 1154 -26.49 8.21 36.20
N ARG A 1155 -27.63 8.76 36.64
CA ARG A 1155 -27.73 10.16 37.04
C ARG A 1155 -26.85 10.47 38.25
N ILE A 1156 -26.89 9.66 39.29
CA ILE A 1156 -26.06 9.87 40.50
C ILE A 1156 -24.56 9.70 40.21
N ARG A 1157 -24.17 8.81 39.28
CA ARG A 1157 -22.75 8.56 38.97
C ARG A 1157 -22.12 9.56 38.01
N TRP A 1158 -22.90 10.02 37.03
CA TRP A 1158 -22.35 10.78 35.89
C TRP A 1158 -22.76 12.25 35.89
N ASP A 1159 -23.66 12.68 36.78
CA ASP A 1159 -23.95 14.10 36.98
C ASP A 1159 -22.92 14.74 37.93
N PRO A 1160 -22.06 15.68 37.46
CA PRO A 1160 -21.07 16.34 38.30
C PRO A 1160 -21.67 17.24 39.39
N THR A 1161 -22.99 17.52 39.35
CA THR A 1161 -23.68 18.30 40.38
C THR A 1161 -24.12 17.46 41.59
N LEU A 1162 -24.02 16.13 41.52
CA LEU A 1162 -24.40 15.20 42.58
C LEU A 1162 -23.17 14.45 43.10
N ASP A 1163 -22.97 14.41 44.42
CA ASP A 1163 -21.89 13.59 45.01
C ASP A 1163 -22.35 12.14 45.14
N SER A 1164 -21.81 11.26 44.29
CA SER A 1164 -22.12 9.83 44.30
C SER A 1164 -21.90 9.13 45.65
N GLY A 1165 -21.01 9.64 46.51
CA GLY A 1165 -20.76 9.11 47.86
C GLY A 1165 -21.82 9.48 48.90
N ASP A 1166 -22.74 10.39 48.54
CA ASP A 1166 -23.85 10.83 49.37
C ASP A 1166 -25.14 10.05 49.08
N PHE A 1167 -25.10 8.96 48.31
CA PHE A 1167 -26.30 8.18 47.97
C PHE A 1167 -26.17 6.68 48.28
N LEU A 1168 -27.26 6.11 48.80
CA LEU A 1168 -27.43 4.71 49.13
C LEU A 1168 -28.50 4.07 48.22
N ILE A 1169 -28.26 2.82 47.82
CA ILE A 1169 -29.19 1.97 47.09
C ILE A 1169 -29.80 0.96 48.07
N GLY A 1170 -31.11 1.05 48.26
CA GLY A 1170 -31.89 0.02 48.94
C GLY A 1170 -32.29 -1.08 47.96
N TYR A 1171 -31.83 -2.30 48.18
CA TYR A 1171 -32.14 -3.47 47.34
C TYR A 1171 -32.63 -4.65 48.18
N GLU A 1172 -33.44 -5.51 47.59
CA GLU A 1172 -33.99 -6.68 48.26
C GLU A 1172 -33.02 -7.88 48.14
N ASP A 1173 -32.45 -8.28 49.29
CA ASP A 1173 -31.59 -9.47 49.40
C ASP A 1173 -32.43 -10.76 49.53
N ARG A 1174 -31.94 -11.88 48.99
CA ARG A 1174 -32.69 -13.16 48.94
C ARG A 1174 -33.03 -13.75 50.32
N PHE A 1175 -32.28 -13.39 51.37
CA PHE A 1175 -32.41 -14.02 52.67
C PHE A 1175 -32.57 -13.03 53.83
N LYS A 1176 -32.17 -11.77 53.65
CA LYS A 1176 -32.05 -10.78 54.73
C LYS A 1176 -32.95 -9.55 54.58
N GLY A 1177 -33.87 -9.55 53.61
CA GLY A 1177 -34.78 -8.43 53.33
C GLY A 1177 -34.07 -7.24 52.67
N ILE A 1178 -34.63 -6.04 52.80
CA ILE A 1178 -34.06 -4.83 52.19
C ILE A 1178 -32.74 -4.48 52.87
N ARG A 1179 -31.67 -4.37 52.08
CA ARG A 1179 -30.36 -3.90 52.50
C ARG A 1179 -29.97 -2.64 51.74
N GLU A 1180 -29.25 -1.77 52.43
CA GLU A 1180 -28.68 -0.55 51.84
C GLU A 1180 -27.19 -0.78 51.53
N MET A 1181 -26.76 -0.32 50.37
CA MET A 1181 -25.34 -0.22 50.04
C MET A 1181 -25.02 1.09 49.33
N ASP A 1182 -23.75 1.49 49.37
CA ASP A 1182 -23.28 2.70 48.72
C ASP A 1182 -23.41 2.61 47.18
N VAL A 1183 -23.95 3.64 46.52
CA VAL A 1183 -24.13 3.64 45.05
C VAL A 1183 -22.81 3.39 44.33
N GLY A 1184 -21.70 3.90 44.87
CA GLY A 1184 -20.36 3.68 44.32
C GLY A 1184 -19.91 2.21 44.33
N LYS A 1185 -20.45 1.39 45.25
CA LYS A 1185 -20.10 -0.04 45.37
C LYS A 1185 -21.01 -0.98 44.56
N TRP A 1186 -22.04 -0.45 43.89
CA TRP A 1186 -22.97 -1.24 43.08
C TRP A 1186 -22.33 -1.73 41.77
N LYS A 1187 -22.05 -3.02 41.64
CA LYS A 1187 -21.47 -3.60 40.42
C LYS A 1187 -22.55 -4.10 39.46
N MET A 1188 -22.37 -3.86 38.16
CA MET A 1188 -23.37 -4.14 37.11
C MET A 1188 -23.05 -5.34 36.21
N GLU A 1189 -21.89 -5.99 36.37
CA GLU A 1189 -21.44 -7.09 35.53
C GLU A 1189 -21.98 -8.46 36.00
N GLN A 1190 -22.29 -9.35 35.04
CA GLN A 1190 -22.88 -10.67 35.30
C GLN A 1190 -21.87 -11.74 35.77
N THR A 1191 -20.58 -11.44 35.75
CA THR A 1191 -19.47 -12.39 35.99
C THR A 1191 -19.01 -12.48 37.45
N ASP A 1192 -19.50 -11.61 38.34
CA ASP A 1192 -19.15 -11.61 39.77
C ASP A 1192 -20.10 -12.50 40.60
N LEU A 1193 -19.54 -13.26 41.56
CA LEU A 1193 -20.25 -14.24 42.40
C LEU A 1193 -21.38 -13.64 43.28
N GLU A 1194 -21.44 -12.31 43.43
CA GLU A 1194 -22.43 -11.57 44.23
C GLU A 1194 -23.24 -10.54 43.39
N PHE A 1195 -23.57 -10.87 42.14
CA PHE A 1195 -24.39 -10.00 41.28
C PHE A 1195 -25.84 -9.83 41.80
N ILE A 1196 -26.28 -8.58 41.98
CA ILE A 1196 -27.65 -8.21 42.36
C ILE A 1196 -28.39 -7.60 41.16
N PRO A 1197 -29.42 -8.27 40.61
CA PRO A 1197 -30.18 -7.76 39.48
C PRO A 1197 -30.90 -6.43 39.77
N LEU A 1198 -30.95 -5.52 38.77
CA LEU A 1198 -31.55 -4.19 38.89
C LEU A 1198 -33.05 -4.20 39.26
N HIS A 1199 -33.79 -5.25 38.90
CA HIS A 1199 -35.20 -5.40 39.29
C HIS A 1199 -35.40 -5.64 40.80
N ARG A 1200 -34.32 -5.69 41.60
CA ARG A 1200 -34.39 -5.81 43.06
C ARG A 1200 -34.08 -4.52 43.79
N VAL A 1201 -33.75 -3.46 43.04
CA VAL A 1201 -33.63 -2.13 43.61
C VAL A 1201 -35.03 -1.62 43.97
N VAL A 1202 -35.17 -1.19 45.22
CA VAL A 1202 -36.44 -0.72 45.80
C VAL A 1202 -36.42 0.81 45.87
N TYR A 1203 -35.34 1.42 46.37
CA TYR A 1203 -35.23 2.88 46.47
C TYR A 1203 -33.78 3.38 46.42
N PHE A 1204 -33.63 4.68 46.19
CA PHE A 1204 -32.39 5.44 46.37
C PHE A 1204 -32.60 6.51 47.44
N LYS A 1205 -31.64 6.61 48.35
CA LYS A 1205 -31.72 7.49 49.52
C LYS A 1205 -30.46 8.32 49.62
N ARG A 1206 -30.61 9.62 49.85
CA ARG A 1206 -29.49 10.52 50.10
C ARG A 1206 -29.05 10.41 51.56
N ARG A 1207 -27.74 10.29 51.80
CA ARG A 1207 -27.14 10.00 53.12
C ARG A 1207 -27.11 11.25 54.00
N SER A 1208 -26.90 12.43 53.42
CA SER A 1208 -26.80 13.71 54.13
C SER A 1208 -28.07 14.12 54.87
N ASP A 1209 -29.25 13.87 54.31
CA ASP A 1209 -30.55 14.24 54.88
C ASP A 1209 -31.52 13.05 55.10
N GLY A 1210 -31.14 11.86 54.62
CA GLY A 1210 -31.95 10.65 54.77
C GLY A 1210 -33.18 10.59 53.87
N VAL A 1211 -33.33 11.50 52.91
CA VAL A 1211 -34.51 11.57 52.03
C VAL A 1211 -34.44 10.51 50.94
N VAL A 1212 -35.54 9.79 50.74
CA VAL A 1212 -35.70 8.84 49.62
C VAL A 1212 -36.02 9.63 48.36
N VAL A 1213 -35.03 9.70 47.46
CA VAL A 1213 -35.06 10.52 46.25
C VAL A 1213 -35.62 9.80 45.03
N TRP A 1214 -35.70 8.47 45.09
CA TRP A 1214 -36.40 7.65 44.12
C TRP A 1214 -36.90 6.39 44.81
N ASP A 1215 -38.16 6.02 44.61
CA ASP A 1215 -38.77 4.84 45.23
C ASP A 1215 -39.72 4.15 44.25
N ARG A 1216 -39.48 2.85 44.07
CA ARG A 1216 -40.21 2.01 43.13
C ARG A 1216 -41.65 1.74 43.57
N GLU A 1217 -41.89 1.56 44.86
CA GLU A 1217 -43.20 1.17 45.38
C GLU A 1217 -44.12 2.39 45.44
N THR A 1218 -43.60 3.53 45.92
CA THR A 1218 -44.36 4.79 46.00
C THR A 1218 -44.35 5.59 44.69
N LYS A 1219 -43.57 5.16 43.67
CA LYS A 1219 -43.34 5.85 42.40
C LYS A 1219 -42.86 7.30 42.55
N ASN A 1220 -42.09 7.56 43.60
CA ASN A 1220 -41.50 8.87 43.86
C ASN A 1220 -40.20 9.03 43.05
N ASP A 1221 -39.96 10.19 42.46
CA ASP A 1221 -38.74 10.52 41.69
C ASP A 1221 -38.40 12.02 41.82
N ILE A 1222 -37.66 12.35 42.88
CA ILE A 1222 -37.25 13.71 43.22
C ILE A 1222 -35.96 14.09 42.46
N LEU A 1223 -35.13 13.11 42.09
CA LEU A 1223 -33.83 13.31 41.42
C LEU A 1223 -33.94 13.94 40.03
N PHE A 1224 -35.07 13.75 39.36
CA PHE A 1224 -35.36 14.33 38.04
C PHE A 1224 -36.42 15.44 38.09
N GLY A 1225 -36.73 15.97 39.28
CA GLY A 1225 -37.54 17.18 39.45
C GLY A 1225 -39.06 17.00 39.48
N ASN A 1226 -39.59 15.84 39.88
CA ASN A 1226 -41.02 15.71 40.16
C ASN A 1226 -41.31 15.99 41.65
N GLU A 1227 -41.42 17.26 42.04
CA GLU A 1227 -42.12 17.58 43.28
C GLU A 1227 -43.63 17.41 43.08
N ILE A 1228 -44.24 16.53 43.88
CA ILE A 1228 -45.69 16.42 44.04
C ILE A 1228 -46.12 17.63 44.87
N GLY A 1229 -46.66 18.67 44.22
CA GLY A 1229 -47.26 19.80 44.90
C GLY A 1229 -48.64 19.46 45.48
N GLU A 1230 -48.77 19.46 46.80
CA GLU A 1230 -50.06 19.59 47.49
C GLU A 1230 -50.24 21.02 48.06
N SER A 1231 -51.27 21.69 47.52
CA SER A 1231 -52.17 22.70 48.11
C SER A 1231 -51.72 24.16 48.36
N GLY A 1232 -52.56 25.10 47.87
CA GLY A 1232 -52.66 26.48 48.34
C GLY A 1232 -53.40 27.45 47.39
N GLU A 1233 -54.74 27.48 47.51
CA GLU A 1233 -55.76 28.42 46.94
C GLU A 1233 -55.98 28.53 45.42
#